data_AF-A0A8H7RHX7-F1
#
_entry.id   AF-A0A8H7RHX7-F1
#
_cell.length_a   1.000
_cell.length_b   1.000
_cell.length_c   1.000
_cell.angle_alpha   90.00
_cell.angle_beta   90.00
_cell.angle_gamma   90.00
#
_symmetry.space_group_name_H-M   'P 1'
#
loop_
_entity.id
_entity.type
_entity.pdbx_description
1 polymer ?
#
loop_
_entity_poly.entity_id
_entity_poly.type
_entity_poly.pdbx_seq_one_letter_code
_entity_poly.pdbx_strand_id
1 'polypeptide(L)'
;MPTTVDHKEARPEKKERKEKKEKKEKSSRKREREEKTVTEEATVTEEVVVEKVTKEVVEISTPSFAETAEAANKKRKIIEEIDMTGKDIPENLRLANFRISQGTIDNLEAKGIKSLFEIQAATFDLIFNGNDVLARARTGTGKTLAFALPVIEKLALDTEYKERRGRSPRVLVLCPTRDLAKQVCGDFEQLSGNRLKTLPVYGGVPYNEQTSVFRDGVDVVVGTPGRILDHIKFGNMKLQDLKFIILDEADEMLDARGFEEDMFNLLSSIQEQKATRDYQTLLFSATVPESVMETIKRFLKEDYERIDLIGNAKNRTNTNIRHIAMPSSYHTRADIIGDVVNVYGRSGLTVIFCATKADANELGAHDKIKQDAAVLHGDIAQSSRESTMKAFREGKYKCIVCTDVLARGLDIPQVDLVINCQPPKDPESYVHRSGRTGRAGRSGVCVTFFKPMEEGLLSYISKRTGVQFEQLSAPRPEDIIEATTDDAFKSIDSVKPEVLPFFAESARQLIAKHGAENSVAAALAFMTGYHQGVPSRSLLTSQEGQTTLMMQLSYTIQHPGYVRNILTREYSEIGYDEVKSMRMTQDSMGVVFDINCDKVEIKEDGSILLAGKPWTTQNITLSAPTTLPALQERENRGGRSAYSGGGGYGGGRGGGRGGYGGGYGGGRGGGGGGYGGGRSGGGGGYGGGRGGGGGGRGGGRGGYGGGRGGY
;
A
#
# COMPACT_ATOMS: atom_id res chain seq x y z
N MET A 1 29.14 55.97 44.08
CA MET A 1 28.58 57.28 44.49
C MET A 1 29.23 58.37 43.65
N PRO A 2 28.52 59.42 43.23
CA PRO A 2 27.09 59.58 42.95
C PRO A 2 26.91 59.82 41.41
N THR A 3 25.78 60.08 40.75
CA THR A 3 24.48 60.68 41.06
C THR A 3 23.51 60.23 39.94
N THR A 4 22.31 59.79 40.31
CA THR A 4 21.11 59.87 39.44
C THR A 4 20.21 60.96 40.00
N VAL A 5 19.49 61.69 39.14
CA VAL A 5 18.05 61.98 39.25
C VAL A 5 17.59 62.97 38.16
N ASP A 6 16.58 62.49 37.41
CA ASP A 6 15.46 63.13 36.72
C ASP A 6 15.62 64.26 35.69
N HIS A 7 15.14 63.98 34.47
CA HIS A 7 14.23 64.87 33.78
C HIS A 7 13.12 64.13 33.00
N LYS A 8 11.93 64.73 33.14
CA LYS A 8 10.57 64.42 32.69
C LYS A 8 10.38 64.02 31.21
N GLU A 9 9.31 63.25 31.04
CA GLU A 9 8.62 62.82 29.81
C GLU A 9 8.19 63.96 28.86
N ALA A 10 8.28 63.69 27.55
CA ALA A 10 7.35 64.19 26.53
C ALA A 10 7.20 63.15 25.38
N ARG A 11 5.96 62.72 25.11
CA ARG A 11 5.54 61.77 24.05
C ARG A 11 5.68 62.34 22.62
N PRO A 12 5.92 61.51 21.58
CA PRO A 12 5.71 61.90 20.19
C PRO A 12 4.57 61.12 19.51
N GLU A 13 3.40 61.75 19.35
CA GLU A 13 2.23 61.27 18.56
C GLU A 13 2.35 61.54 17.04
N LYS A 14 3.57 61.75 16.51
CA LYS A 14 3.76 62.12 15.08
C LYS A 14 4.47 61.09 14.19
N LYS A 15 4.83 59.90 14.70
CA LYS A 15 5.50 58.86 13.89
C LYS A 15 4.56 57.81 13.26
N GLU A 16 3.43 57.47 13.87
CA GLU A 16 2.54 56.41 13.33
C GLU A 16 1.69 56.84 12.11
N ARG A 17 1.51 58.14 11.86
CA ARG A 17 0.80 58.64 10.66
C ARG A 17 1.67 58.73 9.41
N LYS A 18 3.00 58.68 9.52
CA LYS A 18 3.91 58.70 8.35
C LYS A 18 4.16 57.30 7.76
N GLU A 19 4.30 56.27 8.59
CA GLU A 19 4.54 54.90 8.11
C GLU A 19 3.31 54.25 7.43
N LYS A 20 2.09 54.65 7.79
CA LYS A 20 0.87 54.18 7.10
C LYS A 20 0.66 54.81 5.72
N LYS A 21 1.29 55.96 5.42
CA LYS A 21 1.18 56.62 4.10
C LYS A 21 2.18 56.04 3.09
N GLU A 22 3.40 55.69 3.51
CA GLU A 22 4.41 55.04 2.65
C GLU A 22 4.05 53.60 2.26
N LYS A 23 3.36 52.84 3.13
CA LYS A 23 2.91 51.47 2.80
C LYS A 23 1.78 51.43 1.77
N LYS A 24 0.97 52.50 1.65
CA LYS A 24 -0.14 52.57 0.68
C LYS A 24 0.34 52.98 -0.72
N GLU A 25 1.43 53.74 -0.80
CA GLU A 25 2.02 54.23 -2.06
C GLU A 25 2.95 53.19 -2.75
N LYS A 26 3.54 52.26 -1.98
CA LYS A 26 4.28 51.11 -2.54
C LYS A 26 3.38 50.00 -3.09
N SER A 27 2.14 49.91 -2.64
CA SER A 27 1.14 48.92 -3.11
C SER A 27 0.54 49.32 -4.46
N SER A 28 0.28 50.62 -4.68
CA SER A 28 -0.23 51.12 -5.97
C SER A 28 0.81 51.06 -7.10
N ARG A 29 2.08 51.35 -6.83
CA ARG A 29 3.16 51.27 -7.84
C ARG A 29 3.52 49.85 -8.29
N LYS A 30 3.17 48.81 -7.52
CA LYS A 30 3.39 47.42 -7.91
C LYS A 30 2.29 46.89 -8.83
N ARG A 31 1.04 47.35 -8.65
CA ARG A 31 -0.09 47.02 -9.53
C ARG A 31 0.02 47.69 -10.91
N GLU A 32 0.48 48.94 -10.99
CA GLU A 32 0.72 49.62 -12.28
C GLU A 32 1.90 49.03 -13.11
N ARG A 33 2.81 48.29 -12.47
CA ARG A 33 3.96 47.66 -13.16
C ARG A 33 3.66 46.25 -13.65
N GLU A 34 2.72 45.55 -13.03
CA GLU A 34 2.25 44.22 -13.48
C GLU A 34 1.20 44.33 -14.60
N GLU A 35 0.43 45.43 -14.66
CA GLU A 35 -0.59 45.69 -15.70
C GLU A 35 -0.01 46.22 -17.03
N LYS A 36 1.23 46.75 -17.02
CA LYS A 36 1.97 47.20 -18.22
C LYS A 36 2.81 46.13 -18.91
N THR A 37 3.14 45.01 -18.25
CA THR A 37 3.86 43.89 -18.87
C THR A 37 2.96 42.89 -19.57
N VAL A 38 1.63 43.00 -19.42
CA VAL A 38 0.64 42.10 -20.06
C VAL A 38 0.07 42.71 -21.35
N THR A 39 0.43 43.95 -21.68
CA THR A 39 -0.11 44.70 -22.83
C THR A 39 0.86 44.92 -23.99
N GLU A 40 2.07 44.34 -23.98
CA GLU A 40 3.08 44.53 -25.04
C GLU A 40 3.53 43.26 -25.81
N GLU A 41 2.97 42.06 -25.56
CA GLU A 41 3.32 40.83 -26.33
C GLU A 41 2.17 40.25 -27.17
N ALA A 42 1.09 41.01 -27.39
CA ALA A 42 -0.01 40.63 -28.27
C ALA A 42 -0.23 41.71 -29.34
N THR A 43 0.70 41.85 -30.28
CA THR A 43 0.47 42.42 -31.61
C THR A 43 1.69 42.20 -32.50
N VAL A 44 1.44 42.00 -33.79
CA VAL A 44 2.39 41.85 -34.90
C VAL A 44 2.88 40.41 -35.14
N THR A 45 2.05 39.63 -35.83
CA THR A 45 2.36 39.15 -37.19
C THR A 45 1.14 38.40 -37.74
N GLU A 46 0.42 39.06 -38.65
CA GLU A 46 -0.53 38.43 -39.56
C GLU A 46 -0.18 38.87 -41.00
N GLU A 47 -0.57 38.04 -41.96
CA GLU A 47 -0.47 38.17 -43.43
C GLU A 47 0.90 37.75 -44.02
N VAL A 48 1.00 36.73 -44.88
CA VAL A 48 0.24 36.53 -46.12
C VAL A 48 0.04 35.03 -46.40
N VAL A 49 -1.20 34.62 -46.69
CA VAL A 49 -1.69 33.94 -47.92
C VAL A 49 -3.13 33.52 -47.63
N VAL A 50 -4.08 34.33 -48.10
CA VAL A 50 -5.51 34.00 -48.21
C VAL A 50 -5.78 33.74 -49.69
N GLU A 51 -6.42 32.61 -50.00
CA GLU A 51 -7.65 32.55 -50.81
C GLU A 51 -8.04 31.10 -51.17
N LYS A 52 -9.12 30.60 -50.54
CA LYS A 52 -10.38 30.20 -51.20
C LYS A 52 -11.39 29.58 -50.21
N VAL A 53 -12.12 30.47 -49.55
CA VAL A 53 -13.60 30.59 -49.51
C VAL A 53 -14.44 29.31 -49.78
N THR A 54 -15.01 28.80 -48.67
CA THR A 54 -16.43 28.50 -48.39
C THR A 54 -17.06 27.09 -48.47
N LYS A 55 -17.82 26.85 -47.38
CA LYS A 55 -19.07 26.07 -47.19
C LYS A 55 -18.95 24.56 -47.05
N GLU A 56 -19.07 24.07 -45.80
CA GLU A 56 -20.29 23.40 -45.33
C GLU A 56 -20.27 23.20 -43.80
N VAL A 57 -21.44 23.38 -43.19
CA VAL A 57 -21.73 23.11 -41.79
C VAL A 57 -22.03 21.62 -41.67
N VAL A 58 -21.26 20.87 -40.87
CA VAL A 58 -21.63 19.50 -40.44
C VAL A 58 -21.26 19.31 -38.97
N GLU A 59 -22.20 18.70 -38.26
CA GLU A 59 -22.23 18.35 -36.84
C GLU A 59 -20.95 17.70 -36.31
N ILE A 60 -20.57 18.06 -35.08
CA ILE A 60 -19.52 17.37 -34.32
C ILE A 60 -20.14 16.10 -33.73
N SER A 61 -19.95 14.97 -34.42
CA SER A 61 -20.18 13.63 -33.88
C SER A 61 -18.95 13.15 -33.10
N THR A 62 -19.16 12.76 -31.85
CA THR A 62 -18.19 12.05 -31.00
C THR A 62 -17.79 10.70 -31.63
N PRO A 63 -16.49 10.32 -31.67
CA PRO A 63 -16.09 9.04 -32.26
C PRO A 63 -16.51 7.86 -31.36
N SER A 64 -16.92 6.76 -32.01
CA SER A 64 -17.42 5.56 -31.35
C SER A 64 -16.30 4.70 -30.73
N PHE A 65 -16.68 3.94 -29.71
CA PHE A 65 -15.85 3.07 -28.86
C PHE A 65 -15.04 1.98 -29.61
N ALA A 66 -15.28 1.76 -30.91
CA ALA A 66 -14.59 0.74 -31.70
C ALA A 66 -13.18 1.17 -32.17
N GLU A 67 -12.96 2.45 -32.47
CA GLU A 67 -11.66 2.93 -32.97
C GLU A 67 -10.59 3.00 -31.87
N THR A 68 -11.00 3.13 -30.60
CA THR A 68 -10.11 3.07 -29.44
C THR A 68 -9.63 1.66 -29.12
N ALA A 69 -10.42 0.63 -29.42
CA ALA A 69 -10.07 -0.77 -29.19
C ALA A 69 -8.96 -1.25 -30.14
N GLU A 70 -8.98 -0.82 -31.40
CA GLU A 70 -7.98 -1.22 -32.40
C GLU A 70 -6.62 -0.53 -32.17
N ALA A 71 -6.63 0.74 -31.72
CA ALA A 71 -5.43 1.45 -31.27
C ALA A 71 -4.85 0.88 -29.96
N ALA A 72 -5.71 0.40 -29.06
CA ALA A 72 -5.30 -0.30 -27.84
C ALA A 72 -4.69 -1.68 -28.15
N ASN A 73 -5.23 -2.41 -29.14
CA ASN A 73 -4.73 -3.72 -29.54
C ASN A 73 -3.37 -3.60 -30.28
N LYS A 74 -3.18 -2.52 -31.05
CA LYS A 74 -1.89 -2.21 -31.70
C LYS A 74 -0.81 -1.77 -30.70
N LYS A 75 -1.21 -1.13 -29.58
CA LYS A 75 -0.31 -0.89 -28.43
C LYS A 75 -0.05 -2.15 -27.60
N ARG A 76 -1.03 -3.05 -27.44
CA ARG A 76 -0.86 -4.34 -26.72
C ARG A 76 0.19 -5.23 -27.41
N LYS A 77 0.25 -5.25 -28.74
CA LYS A 77 1.29 -5.98 -29.51
C LYS A 77 2.72 -5.43 -29.39
N ILE A 78 2.92 -4.26 -28.78
CA ILE A 78 4.25 -3.68 -28.53
C ILE A 78 4.72 -3.94 -27.08
N ILE A 79 3.85 -4.50 -26.22
CA ILE A 79 4.10 -4.60 -24.77
C ILE A 79 4.44 -6.05 -24.34
N GLU A 80 4.18 -7.04 -25.17
CA GLU A 80 4.74 -8.39 -24.99
C GLU A 80 6.05 -8.48 -25.77
N GLU A 81 7.11 -8.94 -25.10
CA GLU A 81 8.52 -8.99 -25.53
C GLU A 81 9.35 -7.71 -25.33
N ILE A 82 9.66 -7.41 -24.06
CA ILE A 82 11.04 -7.01 -23.71
C ILE A 82 11.67 -8.23 -23.03
N ASP A 83 11.89 -9.28 -23.83
CA ASP A 83 12.88 -10.30 -23.48
C ASP A 83 14.24 -9.70 -23.84
N MET A 84 15.05 -9.42 -22.82
CA MET A 84 16.44 -8.96 -22.98
C MET A 84 17.30 -10.14 -23.49
N THR A 85 17.09 -10.49 -24.75
CA THR A 85 18.05 -11.22 -25.55
C THR A 85 19.31 -10.34 -25.65
N GLY A 86 20.49 -10.91 -25.42
CA GLY A 86 21.72 -10.18 -25.04
C GLY A 86 22.32 -9.18 -26.05
N LYS A 87 21.58 -8.72 -27.07
CA LYS A 87 22.04 -7.76 -28.09
C LYS A 87 21.82 -6.28 -27.74
N ASP A 88 20.92 -5.94 -26.82
CA ASP A 88 20.56 -4.53 -26.53
C ASP A 88 21.06 -3.99 -25.18
N ILE A 89 21.97 -4.70 -24.50
CA ILE A 89 22.56 -4.21 -23.24
C ILE A 89 23.54 -3.06 -23.55
N PRO A 90 23.33 -1.84 -23.02
CA PRO A 90 24.25 -0.72 -23.17
C PRO A 90 25.66 -1.14 -22.75
N GLU A 91 26.66 -0.80 -23.57
CA GLU A 91 28.03 -1.28 -23.38
C GLU A 91 28.56 -0.92 -21.98
N ASN A 92 28.29 0.31 -21.51
CA ASN A 92 28.67 0.81 -20.19
C ASN A 92 28.05 0.07 -18.99
N LEU A 93 27.05 -0.79 -19.20
CA LEU A 93 26.37 -1.55 -18.14
C LEU A 93 26.78 -3.04 -18.11
N ARG A 94 27.61 -3.48 -19.06
CA ARG A 94 28.05 -4.88 -19.14
C ARG A 94 28.97 -5.25 -17.97
N LEU A 95 28.78 -6.45 -17.41
CA LEU A 95 29.56 -6.95 -16.26
C LEU A 95 31.07 -6.92 -16.51
N ALA A 96 31.50 -7.18 -17.75
CA ALA A 96 32.90 -7.20 -18.17
C ALA A 96 33.63 -5.85 -18.01
N ASN A 97 32.90 -4.73 -17.89
CA ASN A 97 33.49 -3.40 -17.73
C ASN A 97 33.80 -3.06 -16.26
N PHE A 98 33.45 -3.93 -15.32
CA PHE A 98 33.65 -3.70 -13.90
C PHE A 98 34.65 -4.70 -13.33
N ARG A 99 35.29 -4.33 -12.22
CA ARG A 99 36.29 -5.16 -11.51
C ARG A 99 35.61 -6.27 -10.71
N ILE A 100 34.95 -7.18 -11.41
CA ILE A 100 34.20 -8.31 -10.85
C ILE A 100 34.92 -9.61 -11.22
N SER A 101 35.21 -10.44 -10.22
CA SER A 101 35.79 -11.77 -10.41
C SER A 101 34.84 -12.72 -11.13
N GLN A 102 35.41 -13.68 -11.88
CA GLN A 102 34.62 -14.63 -12.68
C GLN A 102 33.61 -15.41 -11.83
N GLY A 103 34.00 -15.87 -10.63
CA GLY A 103 33.07 -16.60 -9.75
C GLY A 103 31.87 -15.77 -9.31
N THR A 104 32.02 -14.45 -9.17
CA THR A 104 30.89 -13.55 -8.88
C THR A 104 30.04 -13.30 -10.12
N ILE A 105 30.65 -13.22 -11.31
CA ILE A 105 29.93 -13.15 -12.59
C ILE A 105 29.04 -14.39 -12.75
N ASP A 106 29.59 -15.59 -12.52
CA ASP A 106 28.84 -16.85 -12.61
C ASP A 106 27.65 -16.86 -11.64
N ASN A 107 27.84 -16.37 -10.40
CA ASN A 107 26.76 -16.23 -9.41
C ASN A 107 25.68 -15.23 -9.83
N LEU A 108 26.05 -14.13 -10.49
CA LEU A 108 25.12 -13.14 -11.03
C LEU A 108 24.33 -13.72 -12.22
N GLU A 109 25.01 -14.42 -13.13
CA GLU A 109 24.38 -15.07 -14.29
C GLU A 109 23.41 -16.18 -13.87
N ALA A 110 23.72 -16.93 -12.81
CA ALA A 110 22.80 -17.92 -12.23
C ALA A 110 21.48 -17.30 -11.73
N LYS A 111 21.47 -16.00 -11.42
CA LYS A 111 20.27 -15.21 -11.10
C LYS A 111 19.59 -14.58 -12.32
N GLY A 112 20.13 -14.78 -13.52
CA GLY A 112 19.70 -14.11 -14.74
C GLY A 112 20.16 -12.65 -14.84
N ILE A 113 21.13 -12.22 -14.02
CA ILE A 113 21.66 -10.85 -14.05
C ILE A 113 22.80 -10.80 -15.07
N LYS A 114 22.53 -10.24 -16.26
CA LYS A 114 23.49 -10.13 -17.37
C LYS A 114 24.19 -8.76 -17.44
N SER A 115 23.69 -7.77 -16.71
CA SER A 115 24.20 -6.40 -16.71
C SER A 115 23.87 -5.68 -15.41
N LEU A 116 24.65 -4.65 -15.08
CA LEU A 116 24.39 -3.79 -13.94
C LEU A 116 23.30 -2.76 -14.25
N PHE A 117 22.53 -2.37 -13.23
CA PHE A 117 21.67 -1.20 -13.30
C PHE A 117 22.47 0.10 -13.17
N GLU A 118 21.90 1.22 -13.61
CA GLU A 118 22.55 2.54 -13.57
C GLU A 118 23.14 2.89 -12.19
N ILE A 119 22.40 2.63 -11.11
CA ILE A 119 22.89 2.90 -9.76
C ILE A 119 24.08 2.01 -9.39
N GLN A 120 24.07 0.75 -9.82
CA GLN A 120 25.15 -0.20 -9.56
C GLN A 120 26.40 0.22 -10.31
N ALA A 121 26.26 0.57 -11.59
CA ALA A 121 27.36 1.08 -12.41
C ALA A 121 27.94 2.40 -11.85
N ALA A 122 27.07 3.35 -11.47
CA ALA A 122 27.48 4.66 -10.95
C ALA A 122 28.20 4.59 -9.60
N THR A 123 27.89 3.61 -8.75
CA THR A 123 28.51 3.48 -7.43
C THR A 123 29.66 2.48 -7.36
N PHE A 124 29.77 1.55 -8.31
CA PHE A 124 30.70 0.42 -8.23
C PHE A 124 32.14 0.86 -7.95
N ASP A 125 32.71 1.71 -8.82
CA ASP A 125 34.12 2.09 -8.72
C ASP A 125 34.41 3.00 -7.53
N LEU A 126 33.47 3.89 -7.18
CA LEU A 126 33.58 4.75 -6.00
C LEU A 126 33.68 3.90 -4.73
N ILE A 127 32.81 2.90 -4.61
CA ILE A 127 32.79 2.01 -3.45
C ILE A 127 34.06 1.16 -3.43
N PHE A 128 34.42 0.55 -4.57
CA PHE A 128 35.61 -0.30 -4.66
C PHE A 128 36.91 0.47 -4.37
N ASN A 129 36.97 1.77 -4.70
CA ASN A 129 38.12 2.63 -4.44
C ASN A 129 38.21 3.09 -2.98
N GLY A 130 37.16 2.91 -2.17
CA GLY A 130 37.17 3.19 -0.74
C GLY A 130 36.51 4.50 -0.32
N ASN A 131 35.81 5.18 -1.23
CA ASN A 131 35.14 6.46 -0.95
C ASN A 131 33.85 6.23 -0.15
N ASP A 132 33.57 7.06 0.85
CA ASP A 132 32.23 7.06 1.46
C ASP A 132 31.21 7.48 0.38
N VAL A 133 30.03 6.84 0.35
CA VAL A 133 29.02 7.10 -0.70
C VAL A 133 27.65 7.37 -0.09
N LEU A 134 27.03 8.47 -0.51
CA LEU A 134 25.62 8.76 -0.33
C LEU A 134 24.90 8.57 -1.66
N ALA A 135 24.17 7.47 -1.80
CA ALA A 135 23.47 7.09 -3.02
C ALA A 135 21.95 7.24 -2.88
N ARG A 136 21.37 8.10 -3.72
CA ARG A 136 19.92 8.29 -3.84
C ARG A 136 19.40 7.72 -5.16
N ALA A 137 18.56 6.69 -5.06
CA ALA A 137 17.91 6.06 -6.21
C ALA A 137 16.53 5.49 -5.87
N ARG A 138 15.66 5.44 -6.88
CA ARG A 138 14.28 4.96 -6.77
C ARG A 138 14.20 3.54 -6.19
N THR A 139 13.04 3.16 -5.67
CA THR A 139 12.78 1.77 -5.27
C THR A 139 12.83 0.86 -6.50
N GLY A 140 13.33 -0.37 -6.33
CA GLY A 140 13.39 -1.36 -7.42
C GLY A 140 14.52 -1.16 -8.45
N THR A 141 15.44 -0.22 -8.26
CA THR A 141 16.60 0.00 -9.15
C THR A 141 17.84 -0.83 -8.78
N GLY A 142 17.69 -1.83 -7.89
CA GLY A 142 18.77 -2.74 -7.48
C GLY A 142 19.84 -2.12 -6.59
N LYS A 143 19.46 -1.23 -5.66
CA LYS A 143 20.35 -0.62 -4.65
C LYS A 143 21.11 -1.64 -3.81
N THR A 144 20.51 -2.78 -3.48
CA THR A 144 21.15 -3.82 -2.66
C THR A 144 22.43 -4.35 -3.30
N LEU A 145 22.38 -4.70 -4.58
CA LEU A 145 23.58 -5.14 -5.32
C LEU A 145 24.58 -4.00 -5.52
N ALA A 146 24.12 -2.74 -5.55
CA ALA A 146 24.98 -1.58 -5.78
C ALA A 146 26.02 -1.40 -4.66
N PHE A 147 25.71 -1.78 -3.42
CA PHE A 147 26.69 -1.85 -2.34
C PHE A 147 27.27 -3.25 -2.15
N ALA A 148 26.47 -4.32 -2.26
CA ALA A 148 26.94 -5.66 -1.90
C ALA A 148 28.06 -6.13 -2.84
N LEU A 149 27.90 -5.88 -4.14
CA LEU A 149 28.83 -6.34 -5.17
C LEU A 149 30.25 -5.76 -5.01
N PRO A 150 30.47 -4.43 -5.01
CA PRO A 150 31.82 -3.88 -4.85
C PRO A 150 32.42 -4.19 -3.48
N VAL A 151 31.61 -4.32 -2.42
CA VAL A 151 32.09 -4.70 -1.08
C VAL A 151 32.63 -6.13 -1.06
N ILE A 152 31.91 -7.09 -1.66
CA ILE A 152 32.35 -8.48 -1.75
C ILE A 152 33.65 -8.59 -2.55
N GLU A 153 33.73 -7.93 -3.71
CA GLU A 153 34.94 -7.92 -4.54
C GLU A 153 36.13 -7.30 -3.80
N LYS A 154 35.90 -6.21 -3.06
CA LYS A 154 36.96 -5.57 -2.28
C LYS A 154 37.46 -6.46 -1.14
N LEU A 155 36.57 -7.17 -0.45
CA LEU A 155 36.93 -8.12 0.60
C LEU A 155 37.66 -9.35 0.06
N ALA A 156 37.41 -9.75 -1.18
CA ALA A 156 38.11 -10.87 -1.82
C ALA A 156 39.60 -10.57 -2.09
N LEU A 157 39.98 -9.29 -2.18
CA LEU A 157 41.37 -8.84 -2.34
C LEU A 157 42.14 -8.74 -1.01
N ASP A 158 41.49 -8.97 0.12
CA ASP A 158 42.06 -8.86 1.45
C ASP A 158 42.94 -10.07 1.79
N THR A 159 44.19 -10.07 1.32
CA THR A 159 45.13 -11.20 1.49
C THR A 159 45.62 -11.39 2.92
N GLU A 160 45.46 -10.39 3.78
CA GLU A 160 45.84 -10.45 5.19
C GLU A 160 44.78 -11.16 6.07
N TYR A 161 43.62 -11.45 5.48
CA TYR A 161 42.51 -12.03 6.18
C TYR A 161 42.77 -13.50 6.56
N LYS A 162 42.58 -13.82 7.84
CA LYS A 162 42.73 -15.18 8.39
C LYS A 162 41.40 -15.70 8.88
N GLU A 163 40.98 -16.83 8.35
CA GLU A 163 39.82 -17.55 8.88
C GLU A 163 40.14 -18.07 10.29
N ARG A 164 39.42 -17.54 11.28
CA ARG A 164 39.58 -17.91 12.69
C ARG A 164 38.24 -17.92 13.41
N ARG A 165 38.12 -18.82 14.37
CA ARG A 165 36.96 -18.90 15.24
C ARG A 165 36.76 -17.59 16.02
N GLY A 166 35.53 -17.12 16.12
CA GLY A 166 35.18 -15.91 16.88
C GLY A 166 35.76 -14.61 16.30
N ARG A 167 36.06 -14.58 15.00
CA ARG A 167 36.44 -13.35 14.30
C ARG A 167 35.30 -12.36 14.25
N SER A 168 35.66 -11.09 14.22
CA SER A 168 34.71 -9.98 14.15
C SER A 168 34.26 -9.75 12.70
N PRO A 169 33.02 -9.28 12.49
CA PRO A 169 32.53 -8.91 11.17
C PRO A 169 33.36 -7.78 10.55
N ARG A 170 33.56 -7.89 9.24
CA ARG A 170 34.19 -6.88 8.38
C ARG A 170 33.14 -5.96 7.75
N VAL A 171 31.89 -6.41 7.63
CA VAL A 171 30.78 -5.63 7.08
C VAL A 171 29.63 -5.62 8.07
N LEU A 172 29.10 -4.43 8.33
CA LEU A 172 27.87 -4.22 9.07
C LEU A 172 26.84 -3.54 8.17
N VAL A 173 25.71 -4.19 7.94
CA VAL A 173 24.59 -3.64 7.18
C VAL A 173 23.41 -3.44 8.12
N LEU A 174 22.90 -2.22 8.14
CA LEU A 174 21.79 -1.80 8.97
C LEU A 174 20.54 -1.67 8.09
N CYS A 175 19.48 -2.35 8.51
CA CYS A 175 18.20 -2.36 7.83
C CYS A 175 17.06 -2.01 8.81
N PRO A 176 16.02 -1.27 8.38
CA PRO A 176 14.91 -0.88 9.25
C PRO A 176 14.00 -2.05 9.67
N THR A 177 13.96 -3.14 8.90
CA THR A 177 13.04 -4.27 9.16
C THR A 177 13.76 -5.61 9.14
N ARG A 178 13.19 -6.57 9.86
CA ARG A 178 13.70 -7.95 9.97
C ARG A 178 13.70 -8.66 8.62
N ASP A 179 12.62 -8.47 7.86
CA ASP A 179 12.44 -9.11 6.56
C ASP A 179 13.44 -8.57 5.52
N LEU A 180 13.69 -7.26 5.53
CA LEU A 180 14.74 -6.66 4.70
C LEU A 180 16.13 -7.18 5.08
N ALA A 181 16.44 -7.25 6.38
CA ALA A 181 17.72 -7.78 6.85
C ALA A 181 17.99 -9.20 6.35
N LYS A 182 16.99 -10.08 6.38
CA LYS A 182 17.12 -11.44 5.81
C LYS A 182 17.35 -11.43 4.31
N GLN A 183 16.62 -10.60 3.58
CA GLN A 183 16.73 -10.52 2.14
C GLN A 183 18.11 -10.03 1.71
N VAL A 184 18.59 -8.94 2.31
CA VAL A 184 19.92 -8.39 2.04
C VAL A 184 21.00 -9.41 2.43
N CYS A 185 20.84 -10.13 3.54
CA CYS A 185 21.73 -11.24 3.92
C CYS A 185 21.78 -12.33 2.84
N GLY A 186 20.63 -12.76 2.32
CA GLY A 186 20.55 -13.73 1.22
C GLY A 186 21.20 -13.24 -0.07
N ASP A 187 21.12 -11.93 -0.38
CA ASP A 187 21.84 -11.34 -1.51
C ASP A 187 23.37 -11.40 -1.33
N PHE A 188 23.87 -11.12 -0.12
CA PHE A 188 25.30 -11.31 0.18
C PHE A 188 25.72 -12.79 0.07
N GLU A 189 24.94 -13.73 0.61
CA GLU A 189 25.22 -15.17 0.52
C GLU A 189 25.32 -15.64 -0.92
N GLN A 190 24.36 -15.23 -1.75
CA GLN A 190 24.29 -15.66 -3.14
C GLN A 190 25.43 -15.06 -3.98
N LEU A 191 25.78 -13.79 -3.77
CA LEU A 191 26.88 -13.15 -4.46
C LEU A 191 28.24 -13.71 -4.03
N SER A 192 28.43 -13.90 -2.71
CA SER A 192 29.71 -14.35 -2.17
C SER A 192 29.92 -15.86 -2.30
N GLY A 193 28.85 -16.64 -2.47
CA GLY A 193 28.90 -18.11 -2.42
C GLY A 193 29.41 -18.57 -1.05
N ASN A 194 30.37 -19.49 -1.05
CA ASN A 194 30.98 -19.99 0.20
C ASN A 194 32.16 -19.13 0.70
N ARG A 195 32.45 -17.98 0.08
CA ARG A 195 33.63 -17.17 0.41
C ARG A 195 33.47 -16.33 1.67
N LEU A 196 32.24 -15.94 1.99
CA LEU A 196 31.94 -15.10 3.15
C LEU A 196 30.85 -15.77 3.98
N LYS A 197 31.03 -15.72 5.31
CA LYS A 197 30.02 -16.14 6.26
C LYS A 197 29.17 -14.94 6.67
N THR A 198 27.89 -15.01 6.36
CA THR A 198 26.89 -13.97 6.63
C THR A 198 26.01 -14.37 7.81
N LEU A 199 25.42 -13.39 8.50
CA LEU A 199 24.45 -13.63 9.56
C LEU A 199 23.39 -12.53 9.57
N PRO A 200 22.09 -12.87 9.46
CA PRO A 200 21.05 -11.91 9.69
C PRO A 200 20.77 -11.76 11.21
N VAL A 201 20.81 -10.53 11.72
CA VAL A 201 20.70 -10.21 13.15
C VAL A 201 19.49 -9.31 13.40
N TYR A 202 18.44 -9.88 13.98
CA TYR A 202 17.19 -9.18 14.23
C TYR A 202 16.44 -9.76 15.44
N GLY A 203 15.54 -8.99 16.02
CA GLY A 203 14.77 -9.39 17.21
C GLY A 203 13.65 -10.39 16.92
N GLY A 204 13.02 -10.92 17.98
CA GLY A 204 11.93 -11.92 17.84
C GLY A 204 12.40 -13.35 17.61
N VAL A 205 13.71 -13.60 17.70
CA VAL A 205 14.34 -14.92 17.71
C VAL A 205 15.27 -15.07 18.93
N PRO A 206 15.50 -16.29 19.45
CA PRO A 206 16.37 -16.51 20.60
C PRO A 206 17.81 -16.01 20.38
N TYR A 207 18.44 -15.43 21.40
CA TYR A 207 19.83 -14.95 21.32
C TYR A 207 20.83 -16.08 21.03
N ASN A 208 20.60 -17.28 21.58
CA ASN A 208 21.54 -18.39 21.50
C ASN A 208 21.88 -18.81 20.07
N GLU A 209 20.90 -18.76 19.16
CA GLU A 209 21.10 -19.10 17.74
C GLU A 209 22.11 -18.13 17.11
N GLN A 210 21.90 -16.81 17.27
CA GLN A 210 22.81 -15.78 16.77
C GLN A 210 24.18 -15.81 17.49
N THR A 211 24.19 -15.96 18.81
CA THR A 211 25.40 -16.02 19.63
C THR A 211 26.29 -17.21 19.25
N SER A 212 25.70 -18.36 18.89
CA SER A 212 26.47 -19.52 18.43
C SER A 212 27.25 -19.22 17.15
N VAL A 213 26.62 -18.54 16.19
CA VAL A 213 27.27 -18.16 14.93
C VAL A 213 28.37 -17.13 15.15
N PHE A 214 28.16 -16.16 16.04
CA PHE A 214 29.21 -15.21 16.45
C PHE A 214 30.42 -15.91 17.07
N ARG A 215 30.22 -16.94 17.90
CA ARG A 215 31.31 -17.74 18.47
C ARG A 215 32.11 -18.47 17.41
N ASP A 216 31.48 -18.91 16.33
CA ASP A 216 32.17 -19.55 15.20
C ASP A 216 32.88 -18.53 14.30
N GLY A 217 32.45 -17.27 14.33
CA GLY A 217 32.99 -16.17 13.53
C GLY A 217 32.11 -15.88 12.30
N VAL A 218 32.06 -14.60 11.91
CA VAL A 218 31.21 -14.08 10.82
C VAL A 218 31.92 -12.95 10.07
N ASP A 219 31.71 -12.84 8.75
CA ASP A 219 32.24 -11.76 7.89
C ASP A 219 31.27 -10.58 7.79
N VAL A 220 30.01 -10.89 7.54
CA VAL A 220 28.98 -9.93 7.17
C VAL A 220 27.82 -10.09 8.14
N VAL A 221 27.51 -9.02 8.87
CA VAL A 221 26.32 -8.94 9.71
C VAL A 221 25.33 -8.01 9.03
N VAL A 222 24.12 -8.49 8.81
CA VAL A 222 23.01 -7.69 8.25
C VAL A 222 21.88 -7.68 9.26
N GLY A 223 21.39 -6.54 9.71
CA GLY A 223 20.44 -6.56 10.82
C GLY A 223 19.76 -5.27 11.20
N THR A 224 18.85 -5.39 12.17
CA THR A 224 18.13 -4.26 12.75
C THR A 224 18.93 -3.62 13.89
N PRO A 225 19.00 -2.28 14.01
CA PRO A 225 19.87 -1.57 14.95
C PRO A 225 19.79 -2.08 16.40
N GLY A 226 18.59 -2.16 16.98
CA GLY A 226 18.43 -2.55 18.38
C GLY A 226 19.03 -3.92 18.72
N ARG A 227 18.79 -4.94 17.87
CA ARG A 227 19.34 -6.29 18.14
C ARG A 227 20.86 -6.36 17.94
N ILE A 228 21.39 -5.63 16.97
CA ILE A 228 22.84 -5.51 16.78
C ILE A 228 23.47 -4.88 18.02
N LEU A 229 22.87 -3.79 18.51
CA LEU A 229 23.32 -3.08 19.70
C LEU A 229 23.31 -3.98 20.94
N ASP A 230 22.28 -4.82 21.12
CA ASP A 230 22.26 -5.82 22.19
C ASP A 230 23.46 -6.77 22.13
N HIS A 231 23.77 -7.32 20.95
CA HIS A 231 24.90 -8.24 20.80
C HIS A 231 26.24 -7.58 21.06
N ILE A 232 26.38 -6.30 20.72
CA ILE A 232 27.56 -5.49 21.06
C ILE A 232 27.65 -5.27 22.57
N LYS A 233 26.55 -4.83 23.22
CA LYS A 233 26.48 -4.60 24.67
C LYS A 233 26.77 -5.87 25.48
N PHE A 234 26.31 -7.03 25.02
CA PHE A 234 26.57 -8.31 25.65
C PHE A 234 27.97 -8.88 25.36
N GLY A 235 28.77 -8.20 24.52
CA GLY A 235 30.11 -8.65 24.14
C GLY A 235 30.11 -9.88 23.21
N ASN A 236 28.96 -10.25 22.66
CA ASN A 236 28.82 -11.34 21.68
C ASN A 236 29.39 -10.94 20.31
N MET A 237 29.26 -9.67 19.96
CA MET A 237 29.74 -9.09 18.71
C MET A 237 30.78 -8.00 19.01
N LYS A 238 31.95 -8.13 18.40
CA LYS A 238 33.05 -7.15 18.46
C LYS A 238 33.19 -6.48 17.10
N LEU A 239 33.64 -5.24 17.06
CA LEU A 239 33.66 -4.40 15.85
C LEU A 239 35.08 -4.02 15.38
N GLN A 240 36.10 -4.58 16.01
CA GLN A 240 37.51 -4.26 15.73
C GLN A 240 37.92 -4.44 14.25
N ASP A 241 37.43 -5.50 13.59
CA ASP A 241 37.80 -5.85 12.21
C ASP A 241 36.86 -5.19 11.16
N LEU A 242 35.98 -4.28 11.59
CA LEU A 242 34.99 -3.63 10.72
C LEU A 242 35.67 -2.74 9.68
N LYS A 243 35.35 -2.97 8.40
CA LYS A 243 35.84 -2.23 7.24
C LYS A 243 34.72 -1.45 6.52
N PHE A 244 33.48 -1.91 6.62
CA PHE A 244 32.33 -1.29 5.95
C PHE A 244 31.13 -1.17 6.88
N ILE A 245 30.46 -0.02 6.82
CA ILE A 245 29.14 0.22 7.41
C ILE A 245 28.18 0.64 6.31
N ILE A 246 27.07 -0.06 6.20
CA ILE A 246 26.07 0.16 5.17
C ILE A 246 24.73 0.48 5.83
N LEU A 247 24.11 1.58 5.44
CA LEU A 247 22.77 1.96 5.88
C LEU A 247 21.82 1.84 4.68
N ASP A 248 20.97 0.81 4.69
CA ASP A 248 19.94 0.62 3.66
C ASP A 248 18.58 1.13 4.15
N GLU A 249 17.89 1.90 3.32
CA GLU A 249 16.68 2.65 3.70
C GLU A 249 16.93 3.56 4.93
N ALA A 250 18.00 4.35 4.85
CA ALA A 250 18.49 5.14 5.99
C ALA A 250 17.52 6.26 6.44
N ASP A 251 16.67 6.76 5.55
CA ASP A 251 15.58 7.67 5.91
C ASP A 251 14.69 7.10 7.02
N GLU A 252 14.49 5.79 7.04
CA GLU A 252 13.61 5.13 8.00
C GLU A 252 14.24 4.80 9.32
N MET A 253 15.52 4.45 9.29
CA MET A 253 16.27 4.26 10.53
C MET A 253 16.46 5.60 11.26
N LEU A 254 16.35 6.72 10.54
CA LEU A 254 16.63 8.06 11.07
C LEU A 254 15.38 8.96 11.16
N ASP A 255 14.18 8.48 10.81
CA ASP A 255 12.93 9.19 11.10
C ASP A 255 12.66 9.20 12.62
N ALA A 256 12.08 10.29 13.10
CA ALA A 256 12.01 10.71 14.51
C ALA A 256 11.19 9.79 15.46
N ARG A 257 10.83 8.57 15.02
CA ARG A 257 9.88 7.69 15.69
C ARG A 257 10.40 6.29 16.05
N GLY A 258 11.66 5.90 15.77
CA GLY A 258 12.04 4.49 15.95
C GLY A 258 13.47 4.14 16.37
N PHE A 259 14.50 4.63 15.67
CA PHE A 259 15.85 4.03 15.79
C PHE A 259 17.00 5.04 15.89
N GLU A 260 16.71 6.34 15.91
CA GLU A 260 17.75 7.37 15.93
C GLU A 260 18.72 7.20 17.13
N GLU A 261 18.18 6.96 18.33
CA GLU A 261 18.98 6.72 19.52
C GLU A 261 19.84 5.45 19.41
N ASP A 262 19.26 4.34 18.92
CA ASP A 262 19.98 3.09 18.70
C ASP A 262 21.12 3.26 17.69
N MET A 263 20.88 4.03 16.62
CA MET A 263 21.87 4.35 15.60
C MET A 263 23.02 5.19 16.15
N PHE A 264 22.73 6.18 16.99
CA PHE A 264 23.78 6.96 17.68
C PHE A 264 24.57 6.11 18.67
N ASN A 265 23.90 5.29 19.47
CA ASN A 265 24.55 4.38 20.40
C ASN A 265 25.46 3.36 19.68
N LEU A 266 25.03 2.90 18.50
CA LEU A 266 25.83 2.04 17.64
C LEU A 266 27.09 2.77 17.14
N LEU A 267 26.94 4.00 16.65
CA LEU A 267 28.06 4.82 16.19
C LEU A 267 29.08 5.06 17.30
N SER A 268 28.61 5.38 18.51
CA SER A 268 29.47 5.51 19.70
C SER A 268 30.19 4.20 20.02
N SER A 269 29.49 3.07 19.99
CA SER A 269 30.09 1.75 20.24
C SER A 269 31.17 1.40 19.21
N ILE A 270 31.00 1.80 17.95
CA ILE A 270 32.02 1.64 16.89
C ILE A 270 33.24 2.50 17.21
N GLN A 271 33.04 3.77 17.57
CA GLN A 271 34.12 4.71 17.90
C GLN A 271 34.89 4.30 19.16
N GLU A 272 34.23 3.69 20.14
CA GLU A 272 34.88 3.16 21.34
C GLU A 272 35.75 1.93 21.04
N GLN A 273 35.31 1.06 20.14
CA GLN A 273 36.02 -0.18 19.81
C GLN A 273 37.09 -0.02 18.73
N LYS A 274 37.01 1.05 17.92
CA LYS A 274 37.98 1.35 16.86
C LYS A 274 38.70 2.65 17.15
N ALA A 275 40.01 2.55 17.40
CA ALA A 275 40.88 3.69 17.65
C ALA A 275 40.99 4.65 16.44
N THR A 276 40.76 4.15 15.22
CA THR A 276 40.83 4.90 13.97
C THR A 276 39.51 4.82 13.18
N ARG A 277 39.23 5.85 12.39
CA ARG A 277 38.07 5.92 11.48
C ARG A 277 38.37 5.22 10.15
N ASP A 278 38.99 4.05 10.19
CA ASP A 278 39.51 3.29 9.04
C ASP A 278 38.47 2.38 8.35
N TYR A 279 37.20 2.79 8.38
CA TYR A 279 36.10 2.09 7.73
C TYR A 279 35.36 3.00 6.76
N GLN A 280 34.77 2.40 5.73
CA GLN A 280 33.98 3.09 4.71
C GLN A 280 32.50 3.07 5.10
N THR A 281 31.82 4.20 4.94
CA THR A 281 30.37 4.30 5.14
C THR A 281 29.65 4.43 3.81
N LEU A 282 28.64 3.58 3.62
CA LEU A 282 27.79 3.55 2.44
C LEU A 282 26.34 3.78 2.86
N LEU A 283 25.68 4.77 2.26
CA LEU A 283 24.28 5.05 2.54
C LEU A 283 23.45 4.97 1.28
N PHE A 284 22.38 4.19 1.34
CA PHE A 284 21.45 3.99 0.24
C PHE A 284 20.04 4.32 0.70
N SER A 285 19.39 5.23 -0.04
CA SER A 285 17.99 5.55 0.23
C SER A 285 17.21 5.95 -1.01
N ALA A 286 15.88 5.76 -0.95
CA ALA A 286 14.98 6.33 -1.96
C ALA A 286 14.71 7.80 -1.68
N THR A 287 14.61 8.18 -0.41
CA THR A 287 14.36 9.55 -0.01
C THR A 287 15.40 9.99 1.01
N VAL A 288 15.79 11.27 0.96
CA VAL A 288 16.70 11.83 1.95
C VAL A 288 16.17 13.22 2.29
N PRO A 289 15.25 13.33 3.27
CA PRO A 289 14.75 14.63 3.69
C PRO A 289 15.86 15.40 4.42
N GLU A 290 15.76 16.73 4.42
CA GLU A 290 16.79 17.60 5.03
C GLU A 290 16.96 17.32 6.53
N SER A 291 15.86 16.97 7.23
CA SER A 291 15.88 16.59 8.65
C SER A 291 16.78 15.39 8.93
N VAL A 292 16.92 14.47 7.97
CA VAL A 292 17.74 13.27 8.11
C VAL A 292 19.18 13.51 7.63
N MET A 293 19.40 14.48 6.72
CA MET A 293 20.73 14.80 6.18
C MET A 293 21.73 15.19 7.28
N GLU A 294 21.32 15.95 8.29
CA GLU A 294 22.19 16.35 9.39
C GLU A 294 22.68 15.15 10.20
N THR A 295 21.81 14.17 10.42
CA THR A 295 22.16 12.93 11.13
C THR A 295 23.04 12.04 10.27
N ILE A 296 22.73 11.90 8.98
CA ILE A 296 23.52 11.11 8.01
C ILE A 296 24.97 11.59 7.96
N LYS A 297 25.20 12.91 7.94
CA LYS A 297 26.55 13.50 7.86
C LYS A 297 27.45 13.06 9.01
N ARG A 298 26.92 12.68 10.16
CA ARG A 298 27.71 12.18 11.31
C ARG A 298 28.29 10.79 11.07
N PHE A 299 27.71 10.02 10.15
CA PHE A 299 28.20 8.69 9.78
C PHE A 299 29.22 8.73 8.65
N LEU A 300 29.27 9.80 7.85
CA LEU A 300 30.11 9.94 6.67
C LEU A 300 31.37 10.75 6.97
N LYS A 301 32.44 10.51 6.20
CA LYS A 301 33.60 11.42 6.14
C LYS A 301 33.23 12.73 5.43
N GLU A 302 34.05 13.76 5.57
CA GLU A 302 33.82 15.06 4.94
C GLU A 302 33.90 14.99 3.40
N ASP A 303 34.72 14.10 2.85
CA ASP A 303 35.00 13.89 1.42
C ASP A 303 34.14 12.81 0.77
N TYR A 304 32.92 12.57 1.29
CA TYR A 304 32.02 11.57 0.72
C TYR A 304 31.51 11.95 -0.68
N GLU A 305 31.30 10.93 -1.51
CA GLU A 305 30.75 11.07 -2.85
C GLU A 305 29.22 11.01 -2.81
N ARG A 306 28.57 11.88 -3.57
CA ARG A 306 27.10 11.93 -3.65
C ARG A 306 26.62 11.52 -5.04
N ILE A 307 25.92 10.41 -5.12
CA ILE A 307 25.26 9.93 -6.34
C ILE A 307 23.75 10.15 -6.22
N ASP A 308 23.18 10.88 -7.17
CA ASP A 308 21.77 11.25 -7.13
C ASP A 308 21.10 11.01 -8.48
N LEU A 309 20.55 9.82 -8.67
CA LEU A 309 19.87 9.41 -9.90
C LEU A 309 18.38 9.82 -9.92
N ILE A 310 17.88 10.44 -8.85
CA ILE A 310 16.53 11.02 -8.82
C ILE A 310 16.57 12.48 -9.26
N GLY A 311 17.66 13.20 -8.94
CA GLY A 311 17.83 14.62 -9.24
C GLY A 311 16.75 15.49 -8.60
N ASN A 312 16.49 16.66 -9.21
CA ASN A 312 15.37 17.55 -8.89
C ASN A 312 14.06 17.14 -9.59
N ALA A 313 14.02 15.96 -10.24
CA ALA A 313 12.85 15.53 -10.98
C ALA A 313 11.66 15.42 -10.03
N LYS A 314 10.53 16.03 -10.42
CA LYS A 314 9.30 15.99 -9.63
C LYS A 314 8.86 14.53 -9.37
N ASN A 315 9.16 13.60 -10.28
CA ASN A 315 8.76 12.19 -10.21
C ASN A 315 9.73 11.34 -9.38
N ARG A 316 9.36 11.14 -8.10
CA ARG A 316 10.07 10.28 -7.13
C ARG A 316 9.71 8.80 -7.22
N THR A 317 8.62 8.44 -7.89
CA THR A 317 8.21 7.04 -8.10
C THR A 317 8.85 6.44 -9.36
N ASN A 318 8.78 5.11 -9.47
CA ASN A 318 9.16 4.39 -10.68
C ASN A 318 8.18 4.74 -11.82
N THR A 319 8.71 5.06 -13.00
CA THR A 319 7.93 5.47 -14.18
C THR A 319 7.05 4.37 -14.73
N ASN A 320 7.34 3.10 -14.40
CA ASN A 320 6.60 1.95 -14.93
C ASN A 320 5.37 1.59 -14.08
N ILE A 321 5.01 2.44 -13.10
CA ILE A 321 3.84 2.22 -12.24
C ILE A 321 2.69 3.13 -12.70
N ARG A 322 1.55 2.52 -13.04
CA ARG A 322 0.28 3.21 -13.22
C ARG A 322 -0.33 3.51 -11.86
N HIS A 323 -0.58 4.79 -11.57
CA HIS A 323 -1.11 5.23 -10.27
C HIS A 323 -2.59 5.61 -10.40
N ILE A 324 -3.47 4.88 -9.73
CA ILE A 324 -4.91 5.06 -9.77
C ILE A 324 -5.40 5.55 -8.40
N ALA A 325 -6.28 6.55 -8.39
CA ALA A 325 -7.01 6.99 -7.20
C ALA A 325 -8.48 6.61 -7.33
N MET A 326 -9.04 5.94 -6.32
CA MET A 326 -10.40 5.44 -6.36
C MET A 326 -11.20 5.89 -5.12
N PRO A 327 -12.33 6.61 -5.28
CA PRO A 327 -13.14 7.01 -4.16
C PRO A 327 -13.84 5.79 -3.56
N SER A 328 -13.83 5.67 -2.23
CA SER A 328 -14.53 4.58 -1.53
C SER A 328 -14.97 5.00 -0.13
N SER A 329 -16.13 4.49 0.31
CA SER A 329 -16.51 4.54 1.72
C SER A 329 -15.82 3.41 2.49
N TYR A 330 -15.77 3.49 3.82
CA TYR A 330 -15.18 2.42 4.64
C TYR A 330 -15.90 1.08 4.45
N HIS A 331 -17.23 1.13 4.41
CA HIS A 331 -18.10 -0.06 4.38
C HIS A 331 -18.05 -0.81 3.04
N THR A 332 -17.86 -0.11 1.92
CA THR A 332 -17.83 -0.72 0.57
C THR A 332 -16.42 -1.11 0.12
N ARG A 333 -15.40 -0.63 0.83
CA ARG A 333 -14.00 -0.78 0.41
C ARG A 333 -13.57 -2.23 0.27
N ALA A 334 -13.96 -3.10 1.20
CA ALA A 334 -13.55 -4.50 1.16
C ALA A 334 -14.11 -5.22 -0.07
N ASP A 335 -15.36 -4.92 -0.46
CA ASP A 335 -15.97 -5.44 -1.68
C ASP A 335 -15.24 -4.96 -2.93
N ILE A 336 -15.02 -3.65 -3.03
CA ILE A 336 -14.34 -3.04 -4.18
C ILE A 336 -12.90 -3.53 -4.29
N ILE A 337 -12.21 -3.78 -3.17
CA ILE A 337 -10.86 -4.35 -3.18
C ILE A 337 -10.86 -5.72 -3.86
N GLY A 338 -11.83 -6.59 -3.55
CA GLY A 338 -11.94 -7.91 -4.20
C GLY A 338 -12.06 -7.78 -5.72
N ASP A 339 -12.90 -6.85 -6.19
CA ASP A 339 -13.07 -6.60 -7.63
C ASP A 339 -11.79 -6.03 -8.27
N VAL A 340 -11.14 -5.09 -7.59
CA VAL A 340 -9.89 -4.48 -8.04
C VAL A 340 -8.78 -5.53 -8.15
N VAL A 341 -8.71 -6.49 -7.22
CA VAL A 341 -7.77 -7.62 -7.29
C VAL A 341 -8.04 -8.48 -8.53
N ASN A 342 -9.31 -8.75 -8.85
CA ASN A 342 -9.65 -9.55 -10.04
C ASN A 342 -9.31 -8.82 -11.34
N VAL A 343 -9.58 -7.52 -11.43
CA VAL A 343 -9.39 -6.73 -12.66
C VAL A 343 -7.94 -6.33 -12.89
N TYR A 344 -7.27 -5.82 -11.86
CA TYR A 344 -5.91 -5.27 -11.96
C TYR A 344 -4.82 -6.22 -11.48
N GLY A 345 -5.15 -7.19 -10.63
CA GLY A 345 -4.20 -8.16 -10.11
C GLY A 345 -3.94 -9.30 -11.09
N ARG A 346 -4.94 -9.68 -11.90
CA ARG A 346 -4.84 -10.75 -12.92
C ARG A 346 -4.22 -12.03 -12.34
N SER A 347 -3.21 -12.60 -13.02
CA SER A 347 -2.39 -13.74 -12.56
C SER A 347 -1.26 -13.36 -11.59
N GLY A 348 -1.09 -12.08 -11.26
CA GLY A 348 -0.02 -11.56 -10.42
C GLY A 348 -0.34 -11.61 -8.93
N LEU A 349 0.68 -11.34 -8.11
CA LEU A 349 0.52 -11.19 -6.67
C LEU A 349 0.09 -9.76 -6.32
N THR A 350 -0.70 -9.63 -5.25
CA THR A 350 -1.21 -8.34 -4.76
C THR A 350 -0.76 -8.06 -3.33
N VAL A 351 -0.34 -6.83 -3.05
CA VAL A 351 -0.05 -6.33 -1.70
C VAL A 351 -1.04 -5.23 -1.33
N ILE A 352 -1.73 -5.40 -0.21
CA ILE A 352 -2.79 -4.51 0.26
C ILE A 352 -2.36 -3.87 1.58
N PHE A 353 -2.15 -2.55 1.56
CA PHE A 353 -1.73 -1.77 2.72
C PHE A 353 -2.92 -1.20 3.50
N CYS A 354 -2.96 -1.51 4.79
CA CYS A 354 -3.90 -1.00 5.78
C CYS A 354 -3.19 -0.08 6.78
N ALA A 355 -3.94 0.86 7.36
CA ALA A 355 -3.39 1.80 8.33
C ALA A 355 -3.19 1.19 9.72
N THR A 356 -4.09 0.29 10.13
CA THR A 356 -4.05 -0.34 11.45
C THR A 356 -3.99 -1.86 11.34
N LYS A 357 -3.54 -2.51 12.42
CA LYS A 357 -3.55 -3.98 12.52
C LYS A 357 -4.97 -4.53 12.57
N ALA A 358 -5.91 -3.78 13.15
CA ALA A 358 -7.31 -4.15 13.21
C ALA A 358 -7.91 -4.17 11.79
N ASP A 359 -7.69 -3.11 11.01
CA ASP A 359 -8.13 -3.01 9.61
C ASP A 359 -7.58 -4.17 8.77
N ALA A 360 -6.31 -4.53 8.97
CA ALA A 360 -5.67 -5.62 8.25
C ALA A 360 -6.32 -6.99 8.56
N ASN A 361 -6.66 -7.24 9.83
CA ASN A 361 -7.35 -8.47 10.23
C ASN A 361 -8.80 -8.50 9.75
N GLU A 362 -9.52 -7.38 9.86
CA GLU A 362 -10.90 -7.26 9.38
C GLU A 362 -10.98 -7.52 7.86
N LEU A 363 -10.08 -6.88 7.09
CA LEU A 363 -10.04 -7.07 5.65
C LEU A 363 -9.62 -8.49 5.25
N GLY A 364 -8.64 -9.07 5.95
CA GLY A 364 -8.22 -10.45 5.72
C GLY A 364 -9.28 -11.50 6.06
N ALA A 365 -10.26 -11.16 6.91
CA ALA A 365 -11.39 -12.03 7.24
C ALA A 365 -12.59 -11.86 6.28
N HIS A 366 -12.55 -10.88 5.38
CA HIS A 366 -13.66 -10.55 4.48
C HIS A 366 -13.89 -11.64 3.42
N ASP A 367 -15.15 -11.99 3.13
CA ASP A 367 -15.51 -13.16 2.30
C ASP A 367 -14.90 -13.15 0.89
N LYS A 368 -14.82 -11.97 0.26
CA LYS A 368 -14.24 -11.79 -1.08
C LYS A 368 -12.71 -11.88 -1.15
N ILE A 369 -12.02 -11.85 -0.01
CA ILE A 369 -10.54 -11.73 0.05
C ILE A 369 -9.93 -12.90 0.81
N LYS A 370 -10.60 -13.40 1.86
CA LYS A 370 -10.06 -14.35 2.83
C LYS A 370 -9.54 -15.67 2.23
N GLN A 371 -10.08 -16.11 1.10
CA GLN A 371 -9.70 -17.40 0.49
C GLN A 371 -8.29 -17.32 -0.12
N ASP A 372 -7.91 -16.14 -0.62
CA ASP A 372 -6.66 -15.94 -1.35
C ASP A 372 -5.68 -15.02 -0.60
N ALA A 373 -6.04 -14.58 0.61
CA ALA A 373 -5.28 -13.59 1.35
C ALA A 373 -4.67 -14.13 2.64
N ALA A 374 -3.46 -13.65 2.93
CA ALA A 374 -2.85 -13.79 4.24
C ALA A 374 -2.61 -12.42 4.88
N VAL A 375 -2.74 -12.33 6.21
CA VAL A 375 -2.54 -11.09 6.97
C VAL A 375 -1.13 -11.03 7.55
N LEU A 376 -0.50 -9.85 7.50
CA LEU A 376 0.84 -9.61 8.06
C LEU A 376 0.96 -8.25 8.74
N HIS A 377 1.24 -8.27 10.05
CA HIS A 377 1.48 -7.07 10.84
C HIS A 377 2.39 -7.35 12.06
N GLY A 378 2.69 -6.32 12.86
CA GLY A 378 3.65 -6.40 13.96
C GLY A 378 3.34 -7.44 15.07
N ASP A 379 2.07 -7.73 15.33
CA ASP A 379 1.67 -8.71 16.36
C ASP A 379 1.74 -10.17 15.90
N ILE A 380 2.02 -10.41 14.61
CA ILE A 380 2.20 -11.78 14.11
C ILE A 380 3.60 -12.25 14.49
N ALA A 381 3.67 -13.45 15.08
CA ALA A 381 4.92 -14.08 15.44
C ALA A 381 5.87 -14.20 14.24
N GLN A 382 7.17 -14.01 14.48
CA GLN A 382 8.18 -13.96 13.42
C GLN A 382 8.22 -15.24 12.57
N SER A 383 8.10 -16.42 13.19
CA SER A 383 8.03 -17.71 12.49
C SER A 383 6.84 -17.79 11.53
N SER A 384 5.67 -17.33 11.97
CA SER A 384 4.46 -17.28 11.12
C SER A 384 4.62 -16.31 9.97
N ARG A 385 5.22 -15.13 10.21
CA ARG A 385 5.50 -14.16 9.13
C ARG A 385 6.37 -14.77 8.03
N GLU A 386 7.43 -15.48 8.42
CA GLU A 386 8.34 -16.14 7.48
C GLU A 386 7.64 -17.23 6.66
N SER A 387 6.83 -18.07 7.31
CA SER A 387 6.04 -19.09 6.63
C SER A 387 5.04 -18.49 5.64
N THR A 388 4.32 -17.44 6.05
CA THR A 388 3.35 -16.75 5.20
C THR A 388 4.03 -16.07 4.02
N MET A 389 5.16 -15.39 4.23
CA MET A 389 5.92 -14.76 3.15
C MET A 389 6.45 -15.78 2.15
N LYS A 390 6.92 -16.93 2.62
CA LYS A 390 7.32 -18.04 1.74
C LYS A 390 6.12 -18.54 0.92
N ALA A 391 4.99 -18.80 1.57
CA ALA A 391 3.77 -19.25 0.89
C ALA A 391 3.28 -18.25 -0.17
N PHE A 392 3.36 -16.95 0.11
CA PHE A 392 3.01 -15.90 -0.83
C PHE A 392 3.95 -15.86 -2.05
N ARG A 393 5.27 -15.96 -1.85
CA ARG A 393 6.23 -16.06 -2.98
C ARG A 393 6.06 -17.32 -3.83
N GLU A 394 5.53 -18.39 -3.23
CA GLU A 394 5.17 -19.63 -3.92
C GLU A 394 3.79 -19.55 -4.62
N GLY A 395 3.08 -18.42 -4.50
CA GLY A 395 1.76 -18.23 -5.10
C GLY A 395 0.62 -18.94 -4.38
N LYS A 396 0.84 -19.47 -3.16
CA LYS A 396 -0.23 -20.12 -2.36
C LYS A 396 -1.28 -19.13 -1.87
N TYR A 397 -0.90 -17.87 -1.73
CA TYR A 397 -1.80 -16.76 -1.46
C TYR A 397 -1.62 -15.75 -2.59
N LYS A 398 -2.72 -15.29 -3.21
CA LYS A 398 -2.70 -14.24 -4.22
C LYS A 398 -2.51 -12.86 -3.60
N CYS A 399 -2.94 -12.68 -2.35
CA CYS A 399 -2.95 -11.41 -1.65
C CYS A 399 -2.20 -11.48 -0.31
N ILE A 400 -1.45 -10.42 0.00
CA ILE A 400 -1.04 -10.12 1.37
C ILE A 400 -1.72 -8.83 1.82
N VAL A 401 -2.40 -8.90 2.96
CA VAL A 401 -2.96 -7.72 3.65
C VAL A 401 -2.03 -7.34 4.79
N CYS A 402 -1.50 -6.12 4.80
CA CYS A 402 -0.46 -5.75 5.75
C CYS A 402 -0.49 -4.28 6.17
N THR A 403 0.17 -3.99 7.30
CA THR A 403 0.53 -2.61 7.67
C THR A 403 1.89 -2.22 7.07
N ASP A 404 2.37 -1.00 7.35
CA ASP A 404 3.67 -0.50 6.88
C ASP A 404 4.89 -1.32 7.31
N VAL A 405 4.68 -2.30 8.20
CA VAL A 405 5.65 -3.34 8.53
C VAL A 405 6.21 -4.05 7.28
N LEU A 406 5.43 -4.12 6.19
CA LEU A 406 5.87 -4.69 4.90
C LEU A 406 6.02 -3.66 3.77
N ALA A 407 5.87 -2.36 4.04
CA ALA A 407 5.95 -1.33 2.99
C ALA A 407 7.36 -1.20 2.40
N ARG A 408 8.35 -1.83 3.03
CA ARG A 408 9.77 -1.50 2.94
C ARG A 408 10.65 -2.73 2.79
N GLY A 409 11.66 -2.61 1.94
CA GLY A 409 12.66 -3.65 1.70
C GLY A 409 12.26 -4.97 1.05
N LEU A 410 11.02 -5.44 1.16
CA LEU A 410 10.56 -6.69 0.53
C LEU A 410 10.61 -6.65 -1.00
N ASP A 411 11.50 -7.43 -1.58
CA ASP A 411 11.57 -7.70 -3.00
C ASP A 411 10.77 -8.96 -3.32
N ILE A 412 9.60 -8.74 -3.92
CA ILE A 412 8.75 -9.80 -4.44
C ILE A 412 8.48 -9.39 -5.88
N PRO A 413 9.35 -9.81 -6.81
CA PRO A 413 9.27 -9.32 -8.18
C PRO A 413 7.89 -9.58 -8.81
N GLN A 414 7.21 -10.66 -8.41
CA GLN A 414 5.89 -11.10 -8.90
C GLN A 414 4.69 -10.22 -8.45
N VAL A 415 4.92 -9.15 -7.68
CA VAL A 415 3.84 -8.25 -7.28
C VAL A 415 3.53 -7.31 -8.43
N ASP A 416 2.35 -7.49 -9.01
CA ASP A 416 1.86 -6.67 -10.13
C ASP A 416 0.93 -5.57 -9.63
N LEU A 417 0.21 -5.80 -8.53
CA LEU A 417 -0.75 -4.87 -7.95
C LEU A 417 -0.41 -4.49 -6.50
N VAL A 418 -0.43 -3.18 -6.24
CA VAL A 418 -0.40 -2.62 -4.89
C VAL A 418 -1.69 -1.87 -4.63
N ILE A 419 -2.33 -2.15 -3.50
CA ILE A 419 -3.53 -1.44 -3.06
C ILE A 419 -3.23 -0.70 -1.77
N ASN A 420 -3.45 0.61 -1.74
CA ASN A 420 -3.52 1.38 -0.50
C ASN A 420 -4.98 1.54 -0.09
N CYS A 421 -5.38 0.98 1.06
CA CYS A 421 -6.76 1.09 1.56
C CYS A 421 -7.17 2.54 1.90
N GLN A 422 -6.18 3.42 2.07
CA GLN A 422 -6.33 4.85 2.25
C GLN A 422 -5.00 5.53 1.86
N PRO A 423 -4.99 6.84 1.54
CA PRO A 423 -3.75 7.52 1.24
C PRO A 423 -2.84 7.51 2.48
N PRO A 424 -1.53 7.22 2.32
CA PRO A 424 -0.58 7.35 3.42
C PRO A 424 -0.46 8.82 3.85
N LYS A 425 -0.08 9.05 5.11
CA LYS A 425 0.00 10.42 5.68
C LYS A 425 1.16 11.23 5.09
N ASP A 426 2.21 10.55 4.65
CA ASP A 426 3.41 11.13 4.09
C ASP A 426 3.70 10.62 2.66
N PRO A 427 4.28 11.48 1.80
CA PRO A 427 4.68 11.14 0.43
C PRO A 427 5.69 10.01 0.34
N GLU A 428 6.62 9.94 1.29
CA GLU A 428 7.69 8.95 1.37
C GLU A 428 7.10 7.54 1.44
N SER A 429 6.18 7.30 2.39
CA SER A 429 5.45 6.04 2.53
C SER A 429 4.72 5.64 1.24
N TYR A 430 4.14 6.60 0.51
CA TYR A 430 3.52 6.31 -0.79
C TYR A 430 4.52 5.76 -1.81
N VAL A 431 5.70 6.38 -1.92
CA VAL A 431 6.77 5.94 -2.83
C VAL A 431 7.25 4.53 -2.48
N HIS A 432 7.37 4.20 -1.20
CA HIS A 432 7.79 2.86 -0.76
C HIS A 432 6.73 1.78 -1.00
N ARG A 433 5.46 2.08 -0.69
CA ARG A 433 4.33 1.17 -0.91
C ARG A 433 4.13 0.91 -2.40
N SER A 434 4.00 1.96 -3.20
CA SER A 434 3.82 1.83 -4.66
C SER A 434 5.01 1.12 -5.30
N GLY A 435 6.23 1.36 -4.84
CA GLY A 435 7.44 0.66 -5.27
C GLY A 435 7.56 -0.82 -4.87
N ARG A 436 6.50 -1.45 -4.31
CA ARG A 436 6.43 -2.91 -4.22
C ARG A 436 6.13 -3.55 -5.58
N THR A 437 5.48 -2.82 -6.49
CA THR A 437 5.26 -3.25 -7.88
C THR A 437 6.19 -2.52 -8.85
N GLY A 438 6.19 -2.92 -10.12
CA GLY A 438 6.93 -2.27 -11.20
C GLY A 438 8.46 -2.43 -11.11
N ARG A 439 8.94 -3.53 -10.52
CA ARG A 439 10.38 -3.76 -10.25
C ARG A 439 11.10 -4.37 -11.44
N ALA A 440 12.42 -4.13 -11.51
CA ALA A 440 13.30 -4.66 -12.56
C ALA A 440 12.76 -4.41 -13.99
N GLY A 441 12.25 -3.20 -14.23
CA GLY A 441 11.74 -2.79 -15.55
C GLY A 441 10.29 -3.21 -15.84
N ARG A 442 9.67 -4.08 -15.04
CA ARG A 442 8.27 -4.47 -15.24
C ARG A 442 7.30 -3.33 -15.00
N SER A 443 6.14 -3.40 -15.64
CA SER A 443 5.01 -2.53 -15.35
C SER A 443 4.30 -2.96 -14.07
N GLY A 444 3.70 -2.01 -13.36
CA GLY A 444 2.93 -2.25 -12.15
C GLY A 444 1.72 -1.35 -12.03
N VAL A 445 0.73 -1.75 -11.22
CA VAL A 445 -0.44 -0.92 -10.90
C VAL A 445 -0.47 -0.64 -9.40
N CYS A 446 -0.65 0.62 -9.03
CA CYS A 446 -0.88 1.04 -7.66
C CYS A 446 -2.23 1.76 -7.54
N VAL A 447 -3.19 1.12 -6.87
CA VAL A 447 -4.52 1.68 -6.61
C VAL A 447 -4.55 2.25 -5.21
N THR A 448 -5.00 3.50 -5.06
CA THR A 448 -5.13 4.17 -3.76
C THR A 448 -6.58 4.57 -3.54
N PHE A 449 -7.19 3.92 -2.56
CA PHE A 449 -8.52 4.29 -2.11
C PHE A 449 -8.46 5.58 -1.29
N PHE A 450 -9.51 6.39 -1.36
CA PHE A 450 -9.63 7.60 -0.55
C PHE A 450 -11.09 7.95 -0.25
N LYS A 451 -11.31 8.62 0.89
CA LYS A 451 -12.58 9.28 1.20
C LYS A 451 -12.58 10.69 0.60
N PRO A 452 -13.75 11.31 0.32
CA PRO A 452 -13.82 12.68 -0.19
C PRO A 452 -13.00 13.70 0.63
N MET A 453 -12.97 13.56 1.96
CA MET A 453 -12.18 14.43 2.85
C MET A 453 -10.66 14.24 2.74
N GLU A 454 -10.19 13.12 2.16
CA GLU A 454 -8.79 12.75 2.02
C GLU A 454 -8.22 13.16 0.64
N GLU A 455 -9.02 13.78 -0.24
CA GLU A 455 -8.57 14.23 -1.56
C GLU A 455 -7.43 15.26 -1.48
N GLY A 456 -7.43 16.11 -0.46
CA GLY A 456 -6.34 17.04 -0.18
C GLY A 456 -5.01 16.33 0.10
N LEU A 457 -5.05 15.12 0.71
CA LEU A 457 -3.87 14.32 0.98
C LEU A 457 -3.31 13.70 -0.31
N LEU A 458 -4.16 13.24 -1.23
CA LEU A 458 -3.73 12.81 -2.56
C LEU A 458 -3.07 13.95 -3.33
N SER A 459 -3.66 15.15 -3.29
CA SER A 459 -3.06 16.34 -3.90
C SER A 459 -1.70 16.69 -3.31
N TYR A 460 -1.53 16.52 -2.00
CA TYR A 460 -0.25 16.72 -1.32
C TYR A 460 0.80 15.69 -1.75
N ILE A 461 0.44 14.41 -1.80
CA ILE A 461 1.30 13.32 -2.29
C ILE A 461 1.69 13.58 -3.75
N SER A 462 0.74 13.89 -4.62
CA SER A 462 0.99 14.20 -6.04
C SER A 462 1.99 15.34 -6.20
N LYS A 463 1.78 16.47 -5.50
CA LYS A 463 2.68 17.63 -5.56
C LYS A 463 4.10 17.30 -5.08
N ARG A 464 4.24 16.46 -4.07
CA ARG A 464 5.54 16.13 -3.44
C ARG A 464 6.29 14.99 -4.14
N THR A 465 5.57 14.07 -4.77
CA THR A 465 6.14 12.88 -5.44
C THR A 465 6.15 12.99 -6.96
N GLY A 466 5.46 13.99 -7.53
CA GLY A 466 5.27 14.18 -8.98
C GLY A 466 4.25 13.23 -9.61
N VAL A 467 3.77 12.24 -8.86
CA VAL A 467 2.81 11.23 -9.32
C VAL A 467 1.54 11.90 -9.82
N GLN A 468 1.12 11.48 -11.02
CA GLN A 468 -0.18 11.82 -11.57
C GLN A 468 -1.13 10.67 -11.26
N PHE A 469 -2.18 10.95 -10.49
CA PHE A 469 -3.23 9.99 -10.19
C PHE A 469 -4.28 10.01 -11.29
N GLU A 470 -4.55 8.85 -11.86
CA GLU A 470 -5.73 8.62 -12.69
C GLU A 470 -6.93 8.37 -11.76
N GLN A 471 -7.90 9.27 -11.75
CA GLN A 471 -9.10 9.08 -10.95
C GLN A 471 -10.07 8.15 -11.68
N LEU A 472 -10.29 6.96 -11.13
CA LEU A 472 -11.20 5.96 -11.67
C LEU A 472 -12.24 5.56 -10.62
N SER A 473 -13.44 5.20 -11.09
CA SER A 473 -14.48 4.55 -10.28
C SER A 473 -14.15 3.08 -10.00
N ALA A 474 -14.90 2.48 -9.08
CA ALA A 474 -14.87 1.03 -8.88
C ALA A 474 -15.14 0.28 -10.20
N PRO A 475 -14.49 -0.88 -10.42
CA PRO A 475 -14.77 -1.71 -11.59
C PRO A 475 -16.24 -2.10 -11.66
N ARG A 476 -16.78 -2.09 -12.87
CA ARG A 476 -18.13 -2.56 -13.14
C ARG A 476 -18.13 -4.08 -13.26
N PRO A 477 -19.28 -4.75 -13.04
CA PRO A 477 -19.36 -6.19 -13.21
C PRO A 477 -18.88 -6.68 -14.59
N GLU A 478 -19.11 -5.90 -15.65
CA GLU A 478 -18.64 -6.22 -17.00
C GLU A 478 -17.10 -6.24 -17.07
N ASP A 479 -16.43 -5.27 -16.44
CA ASP A 479 -14.96 -5.21 -16.40
C ASP A 479 -14.37 -6.43 -15.68
N ILE A 480 -15.06 -6.91 -14.63
CA ILE A 480 -14.62 -8.08 -13.86
C ILE A 480 -14.81 -9.36 -14.68
N ILE A 481 -15.93 -9.49 -15.39
CA ILE A 481 -16.19 -10.64 -16.27
C ILE A 481 -15.15 -10.70 -17.39
N GLU A 482 -14.87 -9.57 -18.04
CA GLU A 482 -13.84 -9.50 -19.09
C GLU A 482 -12.47 -9.93 -18.54
N ALA A 483 -12.04 -9.33 -17.42
CA ALA A 483 -10.73 -9.63 -16.83
C ALA A 483 -10.59 -11.09 -16.34
N THR A 484 -11.64 -11.63 -15.71
CA THR A 484 -11.63 -13.04 -15.25
C THR A 484 -11.72 -14.03 -16.39
N THR A 485 -12.36 -13.66 -17.52
CA THR A 485 -12.41 -14.48 -18.72
C THR A 485 -11.04 -14.61 -19.38
N ASP A 486 -10.26 -13.52 -19.44
CA ASP A 486 -8.86 -13.56 -19.93
C ASP A 486 -7.99 -14.53 -19.10
N ASP A 487 -8.14 -14.52 -17.78
CA ASP A 487 -7.42 -15.45 -16.90
C ASP A 487 -7.91 -16.90 -17.04
N ALA A 488 -9.21 -17.09 -17.31
CA ALA A 488 -9.78 -18.40 -17.64
C ALA A 488 -9.18 -18.95 -18.95
N PHE A 489 -9.02 -18.12 -19.98
CA PHE A 489 -8.38 -18.54 -21.23
C PHE A 489 -6.95 -18.99 -21.03
N LYS A 490 -6.12 -18.22 -20.30
CA LYS A 490 -4.74 -18.65 -19.98
C LYS A 490 -4.72 -19.97 -19.21
N SER A 491 -5.67 -20.16 -18.30
CA SER A 491 -5.78 -21.40 -17.54
C SER A 491 -6.14 -22.57 -18.45
N ILE A 492 -7.06 -22.39 -19.40
CA ILE A 492 -7.41 -23.38 -20.41
C ILE A 492 -6.20 -23.69 -21.32
N ASP A 493 -5.47 -22.67 -21.78
CA ASP A 493 -4.29 -22.83 -22.63
C ASP A 493 -3.14 -23.55 -21.92
N SER A 494 -3.06 -23.47 -20.59
CA SER A 494 -2.05 -24.17 -19.78
C SER A 494 -2.30 -25.68 -19.66
N VAL A 495 -3.48 -26.17 -20.06
CA VAL A 495 -3.83 -27.59 -19.97
C VAL A 495 -3.02 -28.39 -20.97
N LYS A 496 -2.31 -29.41 -20.48
CA LYS A 496 -1.51 -30.30 -21.35
C LYS A 496 -2.40 -31.12 -22.30
N PRO A 497 -2.05 -31.23 -23.60
CA PRO A 497 -2.85 -31.99 -24.57
C PRO A 497 -3.10 -33.45 -24.18
N GLU A 498 -2.17 -34.06 -23.44
CA GLU A 498 -2.22 -35.44 -22.96
C GLU A 498 -3.41 -35.73 -22.03
N VAL A 499 -3.95 -34.69 -21.37
CA VAL A 499 -5.05 -34.82 -20.42
C VAL A 499 -6.41 -34.78 -21.13
N LEU A 500 -6.49 -34.16 -22.31
CA LEU A 500 -7.74 -33.94 -23.05
C LEU A 500 -8.52 -35.22 -23.39
N PRO A 501 -7.87 -36.36 -23.76
CA PRO A 501 -8.59 -37.60 -24.05
C PRO A 501 -9.44 -38.13 -22.89
N PHE A 502 -9.05 -37.89 -21.64
CA PHE A 502 -9.81 -38.34 -20.45
C PHE A 502 -11.15 -37.62 -20.28
N PHE A 503 -11.29 -36.41 -20.83
CA PHE A 503 -12.51 -35.60 -20.75
C PHE A 503 -13.34 -35.63 -22.03
N ALA A 504 -12.84 -36.27 -23.10
CA ALA A 504 -13.43 -36.18 -24.43
C ALA A 504 -14.86 -36.75 -24.50
N GLU A 505 -15.16 -37.85 -23.82
CA GLU A 505 -16.50 -38.43 -23.81
C GLU A 505 -17.49 -37.55 -23.04
N SER A 506 -17.12 -37.08 -21.85
CA SER A 506 -17.92 -36.15 -21.06
C SER A 506 -18.16 -34.83 -21.78
N ALA A 507 -17.15 -34.31 -22.48
CA ALA A 507 -17.27 -33.10 -23.30
C ALA A 507 -18.28 -33.31 -24.43
N ARG A 508 -18.24 -34.45 -25.14
CA ARG A 508 -19.24 -34.78 -26.19
C ARG A 508 -20.65 -34.88 -25.62
N GLN A 509 -20.83 -35.50 -24.45
CA GLN A 509 -22.13 -35.57 -23.79
C GLN A 509 -22.66 -34.18 -23.42
N LEU A 510 -21.79 -33.30 -22.90
CA LEU A 510 -22.16 -31.94 -22.54
C LEU A 510 -22.55 -31.11 -23.77
N ILE A 511 -21.74 -31.18 -24.84
CA ILE A 511 -21.99 -30.52 -26.12
C ILE A 511 -23.30 -31.02 -26.75
N ALA A 512 -23.57 -32.32 -26.69
CA ALA A 512 -24.83 -32.88 -27.20
C ALA A 512 -26.06 -32.39 -26.43
N LYS A 513 -25.92 -32.12 -25.13
CA LYS A 513 -27.02 -31.68 -24.27
C LYS A 513 -27.34 -30.18 -24.38
N HIS A 514 -26.31 -29.33 -24.47
CA HIS A 514 -26.48 -27.88 -24.38
C HIS A 514 -26.05 -27.12 -25.64
N GLY A 515 -25.38 -27.77 -26.60
CA GLY A 515 -24.69 -27.13 -27.73
C GLY A 515 -23.27 -26.72 -27.36
N ALA A 516 -22.38 -26.63 -28.36
CA ALA A 516 -20.96 -26.38 -28.14
C ALA A 516 -20.71 -25.02 -27.49
N GLU A 517 -21.28 -23.95 -28.05
CA GLU A 517 -21.12 -22.58 -27.58
C GLU A 517 -21.64 -22.41 -26.14
N ASN A 518 -22.87 -22.83 -25.87
CA ASN A 518 -23.45 -22.74 -24.52
C ASN A 518 -22.70 -23.58 -23.49
N SER A 519 -22.16 -24.74 -23.87
CA SER A 519 -21.36 -25.58 -22.96
C SER A 519 -20.07 -24.87 -22.56
N VAL A 520 -19.38 -24.24 -23.51
CA VAL A 520 -18.17 -23.46 -23.25
C VAL A 520 -18.49 -22.20 -22.45
N ALA A 521 -19.55 -21.46 -22.82
CA ALA A 521 -19.98 -20.28 -22.08
C ALA A 521 -20.37 -20.61 -20.63
N ALA A 522 -21.10 -21.70 -20.39
CA ALA A 522 -21.46 -22.15 -19.05
C ALA A 522 -20.23 -22.61 -18.25
N ALA A 523 -19.28 -23.28 -18.89
CA ALA A 523 -18.02 -23.66 -18.24
C ALA A 523 -17.19 -22.43 -17.85
N LEU A 524 -17.08 -21.43 -18.75
CA LEU A 524 -16.40 -20.17 -18.46
C LEU A 524 -17.11 -19.43 -17.31
N ALA A 525 -18.43 -19.28 -17.35
CA ALA A 525 -19.20 -18.65 -16.28
C ALA A 525 -19.03 -19.37 -14.92
N PHE A 526 -18.89 -20.69 -14.94
CA PHE A 526 -18.58 -21.47 -13.73
C PHE A 526 -17.15 -21.23 -13.24
N MET A 527 -16.16 -21.28 -14.14
CA MET A 527 -14.75 -21.06 -13.83
C MET A 527 -14.48 -19.65 -13.29
N THR A 528 -15.17 -18.64 -13.81
CA THR A 528 -15.05 -17.24 -13.35
C THR A 528 -15.91 -16.94 -12.12
N GLY A 529 -16.69 -17.91 -11.62
CA GLY A 529 -17.51 -17.77 -10.41
C GLY A 529 -18.89 -17.14 -10.63
N TYR A 530 -19.22 -16.71 -11.84
CA TYR A 530 -20.48 -16.04 -12.21
C TYR A 530 -21.65 -16.99 -12.56
N HIS A 531 -21.56 -18.26 -12.18
CA HIS A 531 -22.59 -19.28 -12.42
C HIS A 531 -23.99 -18.97 -11.87
N GLN A 532 -24.14 -18.00 -10.97
CA GLN A 532 -25.41 -17.57 -10.39
C GLN A 532 -25.93 -16.23 -10.96
N GLY A 533 -25.24 -15.66 -11.95
CA GLY A 533 -25.57 -14.38 -12.58
C GLY A 533 -24.59 -13.25 -12.26
N VAL A 534 -24.73 -12.12 -12.96
CA VAL A 534 -23.94 -10.90 -12.73
C VAL A 534 -24.58 -10.10 -11.60
N PRO A 535 -23.89 -9.84 -10.47
CA PRO A 535 -24.49 -9.12 -9.35
C PRO A 535 -24.80 -7.67 -9.76
N SER A 536 -26.08 -7.28 -9.69
CA SER A 536 -26.48 -5.88 -9.88
C SER A 536 -25.91 -5.00 -8.78
N ARG A 537 -25.38 -3.82 -9.16
CA ARG A 537 -24.87 -2.80 -8.24
C ARG A 537 -25.70 -1.53 -8.33
N SER A 538 -25.95 -0.92 -7.17
CA SER A 538 -26.59 0.39 -7.11
C SER A 538 -25.71 1.45 -7.77
N LEU A 539 -26.29 2.23 -8.69
CA LEU A 539 -25.67 3.43 -9.24
C LEU A 539 -25.58 4.57 -8.21
N LEU A 540 -26.40 4.54 -7.15
CA LEU A 540 -26.45 5.57 -6.12
C LEU A 540 -25.40 5.36 -5.03
N THR A 541 -25.17 4.12 -4.62
CA THR A 541 -24.37 3.76 -3.44
C THR A 541 -23.24 2.79 -3.73
N SER A 542 -23.20 2.22 -4.93
CA SER A 542 -22.31 1.12 -5.32
C SER A 542 -22.51 -0.17 -4.50
N GLN A 543 -23.60 -0.27 -3.74
CA GLN A 543 -23.93 -1.44 -2.95
C GLN A 543 -24.35 -2.61 -3.87
N GLU A 544 -23.76 -3.77 -3.64
CA GLU A 544 -24.03 -5.01 -4.39
C GLU A 544 -25.35 -5.65 -3.96
N GLY A 545 -26.02 -6.33 -4.88
CA GLY A 545 -27.34 -6.92 -4.65
C GLY A 545 -28.49 -5.91 -4.69
N GLN A 546 -28.22 -4.69 -5.17
CA GLN A 546 -29.22 -3.65 -5.35
C GLN A 546 -29.30 -3.22 -6.82
N THR A 547 -30.52 -2.99 -7.28
CA THR A 547 -30.82 -2.46 -8.61
C THR A 547 -31.34 -1.04 -8.44
N THR A 548 -30.67 -0.08 -9.10
CA THR A 548 -31.15 1.30 -9.12
C THR A 548 -32.28 1.43 -10.15
N LEU A 549 -33.43 1.90 -9.69
CA LEU A 549 -34.60 2.19 -10.51
C LEU A 549 -34.91 3.69 -10.47
N MET A 550 -35.54 4.17 -11.55
CA MET A 550 -36.00 5.54 -11.69
C MET A 550 -37.50 5.53 -11.95
N MET A 551 -38.23 6.22 -11.07
CA MET A 551 -39.65 6.46 -11.23
C MET A 551 -39.85 7.91 -11.70
N GLN A 552 -40.35 8.08 -12.92
CA GLN A 552 -40.61 9.37 -13.54
C GLN A 552 -42.12 9.62 -13.60
N LEU A 553 -42.55 10.76 -13.05
CA LEU A 553 -43.94 11.19 -12.95
C LEU A 553 -44.20 12.33 -13.94
N SER A 554 -45.46 12.50 -14.34
CA SER A 554 -45.89 13.63 -15.19
C SER A 554 -46.12 14.93 -14.41
N TYR A 555 -45.79 14.97 -13.11
CA TYR A 555 -45.97 16.11 -12.22
C TYR A 555 -44.84 16.20 -11.19
N THR A 556 -44.63 17.39 -10.64
CA THR A 556 -43.61 17.63 -9.61
C THR A 556 -44.03 17.07 -8.26
N ILE A 557 -43.10 16.45 -7.55
CA ILE A 557 -43.27 15.95 -6.18
C ILE A 557 -42.37 16.74 -5.21
N GLN A 558 -42.74 16.76 -3.93
CA GLN A 558 -42.03 17.53 -2.89
C GLN A 558 -41.09 16.67 -2.04
N HIS A 559 -41.31 15.35 -2.01
CA HIS A 559 -40.54 14.45 -1.15
C HIS A 559 -40.35 13.09 -1.82
N PRO A 560 -39.12 12.52 -1.81
CA PRO A 560 -38.83 11.25 -2.48
C PRO A 560 -39.62 10.07 -1.90
N GLY A 561 -39.98 10.14 -0.61
CA GLY A 561 -40.79 9.12 0.06
C GLY A 561 -42.18 8.87 -0.55
N TYR A 562 -42.64 9.73 -1.45
CA TYR A 562 -43.85 9.50 -2.24
C TYR A 562 -43.77 8.19 -3.05
N VAL A 563 -42.59 7.88 -3.59
CA VAL A 563 -42.33 6.67 -4.38
C VAL A 563 -42.44 5.41 -3.54
N ARG A 564 -41.95 5.44 -2.30
CA ARG A 564 -42.09 4.32 -1.37
C ARG A 564 -43.55 3.98 -1.12
N ASN A 565 -44.40 4.99 -0.92
CA ASN A 565 -45.83 4.77 -0.70
C ASN A 565 -46.52 4.14 -1.92
N ILE A 566 -46.16 4.55 -3.15
CA ILE A 566 -46.68 3.95 -4.38
C ILE A 566 -46.25 2.49 -4.47
N LEU A 567 -44.96 2.21 -4.30
CA LEU A 567 -44.41 0.86 -4.39
C LEU A 567 -45.06 -0.08 -3.37
N THR A 568 -45.17 0.33 -2.10
CA THR A 568 -45.79 -0.50 -1.06
C THR A 568 -47.29 -0.70 -1.26
N ARG A 569 -47.98 0.20 -1.97
CA ARG A 569 -49.42 0.06 -2.25
C ARG A 569 -49.68 -0.90 -3.41
N GLU A 570 -48.90 -0.79 -4.47
CA GLU A 570 -49.10 -1.59 -5.69
C GLU A 570 -48.38 -2.96 -5.60
N TYR A 571 -47.31 -3.07 -4.80
CA TYR A 571 -46.49 -4.27 -4.61
C TYR A 571 -46.27 -4.54 -3.12
N SER A 572 -47.26 -5.17 -2.49
CA SER A 572 -47.22 -5.52 -1.06
C SER A 572 -46.06 -6.43 -0.66
N GLU A 573 -45.48 -7.14 -1.62
CA GLU A 573 -44.32 -8.03 -1.45
C GLU A 573 -43.00 -7.27 -1.32
N ILE A 574 -42.98 -5.96 -1.60
CA ILE A 574 -41.83 -5.09 -1.41
C ILE A 574 -41.97 -4.40 -0.05
N GLY A 575 -41.08 -4.76 0.87
CA GLY A 575 -41.06 -4.21 2.22
C GLY A 575 -40.74 -2.71 2.23
N TYR A 576 -41.27 -2.00 3.22
CA TYR A 576 -41.01 -0.56 3.39
C TYR A 576 -39.51 -0.22 3.44
N ASP A 577 -38.72 -1.08 4.10
CA ASP A 577 -37.28 -0.93 4.28
C ASP A 577 -36.44 -1.42 3.09
N GLU A 578 -37.08 -2.04 2.09
CA GLU A 578 -36.40 -2.54 0.89
C GLU A 578 -36.18 -1.44 -0.16
N VAL A 579 -36.94 -0.34 -0.08
CA VAL A 579 -36.77 0.85 -0.94
C VAL A 579 -35.82 1.85 -0.27
N LYS A 580 -34.58 1.88 -0.74
CA LYS A 580 -33.45 2.62 -0.13
C LYS A 580 -32.93 3.73 -1.04
N SER A 581 -32.05 4.54 -0.46
CA SER A 581 -31.19 5.51 -1.18
C SER A 581 -31.92 6.54 -2.06
N MET A 582 -33.21 6.81 -1.81
CA MET A 582 -34.03 7.64 -2.70
C MET A 582 -33.44 9.06 -2.89
N ARG A 583 -33.32 9.48 -4.15
CA ARG A 583 -32.85 10.81 -4.57
C ARG A 583 -33.81 11.39 -5.61
N MET A 584 -34.22 12.64 -5.42
CA MET A 584 -35.02 13.34 -6.42
C MET A 584 -34.17 13.79 -7.60
N THR A 585 -34.75 13.73 -8.80
CA THR A 585 -34.22 14.37 -10.01
C THR A 585 -34.30 15.89 -9.89
N GLN A 586 -33.43 16.59 -10.61
CA GLN A 586 -33.30 18.05 -10.55
C GLN A 586 -34.60 18.77 -10.93
N ASP A 587 -35.36 18.22 -11.88
CA ASP A 587 -36.67 18.72 -12.32
C ASP A 587 -37.80 18.49 -11.30
N SER A 588 -37.54 17.79 -10.19
CA SER A 588 -38.52 17.37 -9.19
C SER A 588 -39.64 16.47 -9.72
N MET A 589 -39.50 15.90 -10.91
CA MET A 589 -40.51 15.05 -11.55
C MET A 589 -40.15 13.56 -11.49
N GLY A 590 -39.06 13.19 -10.83
CA GLY A 590 -38.63 11.80 -10.69
C GLY A 590 -37.88 11.51 -9.40
N VAL A 591 -37.80 10.23 -9.07
CA VAL A 591 -36.99 9.71 -7.97
C VAL A 591 -36.19 8.52 -8.45
N VAL A 592 -34.91 8.54 -8.17
CA VAL A 592 -34.00 7.40 -8.31
C VAL A 592 -33.86 6.72 -6.96
N PHE A 593 -33.97 5.40 -6.90
CA PHE A 593 -33.96 4.64 -5.65
C PHE A 593 -33.40 3.23 -5.87
N ASP A 594 -32.99 2.60 -4.78
CA ASP A 594 -32.46 1.23 -4.80
C ASP A 594 -33.49 0.24 -4.26
N ILE A 595 -33.64 -0.90 -4.94
CA ILE A 595 -34.37 -2.10 -4.48
C ILE A 595 -33.44 -3.31 -4.57
N ASN A 596 -33.66 -4.34 -3.75
CA ASN A 596 -32.90 -5.58 -3.85
C ASN A 596 -33.09 -6.28 -5.20
N CYS A 597 -32.01 -6.77 -5.79
CA CYS A 597 -32.02 -7.31 -7.16
C CYS A 597 -32.89 -8.56 -7.32
N ASP A 598 -33.12 -9.33 -6.26
CA ASP A 598 -34.01 -10.51 -6.26
C ASP A 598 -35.49 -10.14 -6.51
N LYS A 599 -35.86 -8.87 -6.33
CA LYS A 599 -37.22 -8.36 -6.56
C LYS A 599 -37.40 -7.68 -7.90
N VAL A 600 -36.33 -7.52 -8.69
CA VAL A 600 -36.36 -6.75 -9.93
C VAL A 600 -35.91 -7.64 -11.08
N GLU A 601 -36.79 -7.85 -12.04
CA GLU A 601 -36.47 -8.52 -13.29
C GLU A 601 -36.71 -7.54 -14.45
N ILE A 602 -35.66 -7.30 -15.24
CA ILE A 602 -35.70 -6.41 -16.40
C ILE A 602 -35.68 -7.29 -17.64
N LYS A 603 -36.73 -7.21 -18.45
CA LYS A 603 -36.82 -7.97 -19.70
C LYS A 603 -36.06 -7.27 -20.84
N GLU A 604 -35.76 -8.02 -21.89
CA GLU A 604 -35.05 -7.53 -23.08
C GLU A 604 -35.77 -6.35 -23.79
N ASP A 605 -37.10 -6.26 -23.64
CA ASP A 605 -37.91 -5.15 -24.18
C ASP A 605 -37.90 -3.89 -23.29
N GLY A 606 -37.13 -3.90 -22.21
CA GLY A 606 -37.05 -2.81 -21.23
C GLY A 606 -38.20 -2.80 -20.21
N SER A 607 -39.13 -3.76 -20.26
CA SER A 607 -40.19 -3.86 -19.27
C SER A 607 -39.64 -4.38 -17.93
N ILE A 608 -40.18 -3.82 -16.84
CA ILE A 608 -39.73 -4.12 -15.48
C ILE A 608 -40.82 -4.90 -14.75
N LEU A 609 -40.43 -6.07 -14.23
CA LEU A 609 -41.20 -6.87 -13.29
C LEU A 609 -40.69 -6.57 -11.88
N LEU A 610 -41.60 -6.16 -11.00
CA LEU A 610 -41.35 -5.99 -9.58
C LEU A 610 -42.03 -7.12 -8.82
N ALA A 611 -41.24 -7.90 -8.06
CA ALA A 611 -41.70 -9.11 -7.36
C ALA A 611 -42.53 -10.05 -8.25
N GLY A 612 -42.12 -10.22 -9.52
CA GLY A 612 -42.79 -11.07 -10.51
C GLY A 612 -44.05 -10.47 -11.16
N LYS A 613 -44.40 -9.20 -10.86
CA LYS A 613 -45.57 -8.51 -11.44
C LYS A 613 -45.13 -7.33 -12.32
N PRO A 614 -45.75 -7.12 -13.50
CA PRO A 614 -45.37 -6.04 -14.41
C PRO A 614 -45.77 -4.67 -13.87
N TRP A 615 -44.99 -3.64 -14.20
CA TRP A 615 -45.35 -2.26 -13.94
C TRP A 615 -46.57 -1.80 -14.74
N THR A 616 -47.70 -1.53 -14.07
CA THR A 616 -48.98 -1.18 -14.72
C THR A 616 -49.53 0.20 -14.32
N THR A 617 -48.81 1.00 -13.54
CA THR A 617 -49.33 2.27 -13.04
C THR A 617 -49.38 3.33 -14.15
N GLN A 618 -50.58 3.86 -14.41
CA GLN A 618 -50.80 4.91 -15.42
C GLN A 618 -50.15 6.22 -15.00
N ASN A 619 -49.55 6.96 -15.96
CA ASN A 619 -48.88 8.26 -15.79
C ASN A 619 -47.61 8.26 -14.92
N ILE A 620 -47.10 7.08 -14.57
CA ILE A 620 -45.82 6.92 -13.89
C ILE A 620 -45.01 5.90 -14.68
N THR A 621 -43.84 6.29 -15.14
CA THR A 621 -42.93 5.39 -15.85
C THR A 621 -41.85 4.91 -14.90
N LEU A 622 -41.53 3.61 -14.98
CA LEU A 622 -40.46 2.99 -14.22
C LEU A 622 -39.39 2.52 -15.21
N SER A 623 -38.15 2.90 -14.98
CA SER A 623 -37.00 2.50 -15.80
C SER A 623 -35.81 2.12 -14.93
N ALA A 624 -34.87 1.34 -15.49
CA ALA A 624 -33.59 1.02 -14.87
C ALA A 624 -32.50 1.84 -15.60
N PRO A 625 -32.10 3.01 -15.06
CA PRO A 625 -31.13 3.86 -15.75
C PRO A 625 -29.75 3.19 -15.79
N THR A 626 -29.01 3.37 -16.89
CA THR A 626 -27.61 2.96 -17.04
C THR A 626 -26.63 4.01 -16.50
N THR A 627 -27.05 5.27 -16.42
CA THR A 627 -26.31 6.38 -15.82
C THR A 627 -27.24 7.20 -14.93
N LEU A 628 -26.73 7.74 -13.82
CA LEU A 628 -27.55 8.58 -12.94
C LEU A 628 -28.03 9.85 -13.68
N PRO A 629 -29.33 10.19 -13.60
CA PRO A 629 -29.83 11.47 -14.11
C PRO A 629 -29.31 12.63 -13.25
N ALA A 630 -29.52 13.87 -13.68
CA ALA A 630 -29.22 15.03 -12.86
C ALA A 630 -30.06 15.00 -11.58
N LEU A 631 -29.41 14.86 -10.42
CA LEU A 631 -30.04 14.75 -9.11
C LEU A 631 -29.99 16.08 -8.36
N GLN A 632 -30.97 16.34 -7.51
CA GLN A 632 -30.91 17.47 -6.59
C GLN A 632 -29.71 17.34 -5.64
N GLU A 633 -29.07 18.49 -5.37
CA GLU A 633 -28.03 18.59 -4.36
C GLU A 633 -28.61 18.30 -2.98
N ARG A 634 -27.83 17.60 -2.15
CA ARG A 634 -28.23 17.37 -0.76
C ARG A 634 -28.16 18.71 -0.01
N GLU A 635 -29.28 19.20 0.49
CA GLU A 635 -29.25 20.12 1.63
C GLU A 635 -28.60 19.39 2.80
N ASN A 636 -27.38 19.78 3.12
CA ASN A 636 -26.63 19.23 4.24
C ASN A 636 -27.27 19.71 5.55
N ARG A 637 -28.34 19.04 6.02
CA ARG A 637 -28.90 19.20 7.38
C ARG A 637 -27.97 18.54 8.42
N GLY A 638 -26.71 18.95 8.41
CA GLY A 638 -25.65 18.53 9.31
C GLY A 638 -24.76 19.72 9.63
N GLY A 639 -25.35 20.79 10.18
CA GLY A 639 -24.59 21.98 10.51
C GLY A 639 -25.44 23.17 10.94
N ARG A 640 -26.09 23.09 12.11
CA ARG A 640 -26.48 24.25 12.94
C ARG A 640 -27.05 23.78 14.28
N SER A 641 -26.20 23.70 15.30
CA SER A 641 -26.37 24.41 16.57
C SER A 641 -25.36 23.89 17.60
N ALA A 642 -24.17 24.47 17.56
CA ALA A 642 -23.32 24.59 18.74
C ALA A 642 -23.22 26.11 19.01
N TYR A 643 -23.54 26.50 20.25
CA TYR A 643 -23.43 27.84 20.85
C TYR A 643 -24.46 28.91 20.44
N SER A 644 -25.51 29.08 21.26
CA SER A 644 -25.73 30.31 22.04
C SER A 644 -27.01 30.22 22.89
N GLY A 645 -26.94 30.69 24.14
CA GLY A 645 -28.09 31.23 24.86
C GLY A 645 -28.64 30.39 26.00
N GLY A 646 -28.14 30.62 27.22
CA GLY A 646 -28.82 30.24 28.45
C GLY A 646 -30.03 31.14 28.76
N GLY A 647 -30.89 30.64 29.63
CA GLY A 647 -31.90 31.42 30.36
C GLY A 647 -33.34 31.00 30.05
N GLY A 648 -34.11 30.65 31.09
CA GLY A 648 -35.57 30.70 31.01
C GLY A 648 -36.33 29.58 31.71
N TYR A 649 -36.60 29.79 33.00
CA TYR A 649 -37.57 29.17 33.88
C TYR A 649 -38.94 28.85 33.23
N GLY A 650 -39.65 27.85 33.78
CA GLY A 650 -41.13 27.85 33.78
C GLY A 650 -41.76 26.49 33.54
N GLY A 651 -42.25 25.86 34.61
CA GLY A 651 -42.87 24.54 34.58
C GLY A 651 -44.23 24.47 33.87
N GLY A 652 -44.68 23.25 33.65
CA GLY A 652 -45.98 22.96 33.07
C GLY A 652 -46.38 21.51 33.29
N ARG A 653 -47.13 21.29 34.37
CA ARG A 653 -47.77 20.05 34.81
C ARG A 653 -48.46 19.28 33.68
N GLY A 654 -48.52 17.95 33.82
CA GLY A 654 -49.82 17.30 33.85
C GLY A 654 -50.02 16.08 32.94
N GLY A 655 -49.77 14.90 33.51
CA GLY A 655 -50.81 13.87 33.62
C GLY A 655 -51.05 12.91 32.45
N GLY A 656 -50.82 11.62 32.72
CA GLY A 656 -51.94 10.68 32.67
C GLY A 656 -51.85 9.48 31.72
N ARG A 657 -51.52 8.33 32.33
CA ARG A 657 -52.10 6.97 32.15
C ARG A 657 -51.72 6.09 30.94
N GLY A 658 -51.35 4.86 31.34
CA GLY A 658 -51.41 3.59 30.59
C GLY A 658 -50.01 3.05 30.26
N GLY A 659 -49.38 2.10 30.94
CA GLY A 659 -49.86 1.04 31.81
C GLY A 659 -49.85 -0.30 31.06
N TYR A 660 -48.72 -1.03 31.05
CA TYR A 660 -48.59 -2.50 31.10
C TYR A 660 -47.13 -2.84 31.46
N GLY A 661 -46.96 -3.73 32.44
CA GLY A 661 -45.71 -3.94 33.17
C GLY A 661 -44.83 -5.11 32.70
N GLY A 662 -43.69 -5.23 33.38
CA GLY A 662 -42.77 -6.37 33.29
C GLY A 662 -41.46 -6.04 34.02
N GLY A 663 -41.43 -6.18 35.34
CA GLY A 663 -40.28 -5.85 36.18
C GLY A 663 -39.56 -7.09 36.72
N TYR A 664 -38.23 -6.99 36.79
CA TYR A 664 -37.37 -7.76 37.71
C TYR A 664 -36.25 -6.83 38.19
N GLY A 665 -36.19 -6.57 39.50
CA GLY A 665 -35.17 -5.74 40.13
C GLY A 665 -35.15 -6.00 41.63
N GLY A 666 -34.23 -6.86 42.07
CA GLY A 666 -34.12 -7.36 43.44
C GLY A 666 -33.66 -6.30 44.44
N GLY A 667 -34.27 -6.36 45.62
CA GLY A 667 -33.83 -5.63 46.80
C GLY A 667 -32.74 -6.38 47.57
N ARG A 668 -31.82 -5.62 48.15
CA ARG A 668 -31.04 -6.01 49.32
C ARG A 668 -31.13 -4.90 50.35
N GLY A 669 -31.70 -5.23 51.50
CA GLY A 669 -31.58 -4.46 52.72
C GLY A 669 -30.80 -5.25 53.76
N GLY A 670 -30.07 -4.52 54.61
CA GLY A 670 -29.98 -4.82 56.03
C GLY A 670 -28.72 -5.55 56.54
N GLY A 671 -27.80 -4.75 57.09
CA GLY A 671 -27.52 -4.83 58.53
C GLY A 671 -26.21 -5.49 58.97
N GLY A 672 -25.46 -4.77 59.81
CA GLY A 672 -24.74 -5.38 60.93
C GLY A 672 -23.25 -5.06 61.09
N GLY A 673 -22.95 -3.93 61.76
CA GLY A 673 -22.04 -3.81 62.91
C GLY A 673 -20.55 -4.18 62.80
N GLY A 674 -19.68 -3.35 63.41
CA GLY A 674 -18.41 -3.84 63.97
C GLY A 674 -17.18 -2.96 63.78
N TYR A 675 -17.01 -2.02 64.70
CA TYR A 675 -15.82 -1.31 65.19
C TYR A 675 -14.43 -1.95 64.94
N GLY A 676 -13.40 -1.11 64.78
CA GLY A 676 -12.05 -1.42 65.25
C GLY A 676 -10.90 -0.89 64.40
N GLY A 677 -10.16 0.09 64.92
CA GLY A 677 -9.06 0.76 64.24
C GLY A 677 -7.79 -0.08 64.04
N GLY A 678 -6.77 0.54 63.45
CA GLY A 678 -5.37 0.22 63.77
C GLY A 678 -4.43 -0.04 62.59
N ARG A 679 -3.70 1.01 62.22
CA ARG A 679 -2.26 1.09 61.90
C ARG A 679 -1.47 -0.14 61.42
N SER A 680 -0.65 0.18 60.40
CA SER A 680 0.78 -0.14 60.22
C SER A 680 1.20 -1.56 59.83
N GLY A 681 1.90 -1.62 58.70
CA GLY A 681 3.34 -1.86 58.73
C GLY A 681 3.81 -3.27 58.39
N GLY A 682 4.63 -3.34 57.33
CA GLY A 682 5.89 -4.07 57.39
C GLY A 682 5.87 -5.56 57.02
N GLY A 683 6.47 -5.85 55.87
CA GLY A 683 7.70 -6.64 55.85
C GLY A 683 7.59 -8.16 55.90
N GLY A 684 8.01 -8.78 54.79
CA GLY A 684 9.07 -9.78 54.82
C GLY A 684 8.66 -11.25 54.93
N GLY A 685 9.07 -12.01 53.92
CA GLY A 685 10.02 -13.10 54.18
C GLY A 685 9.55 -14.53 53.97
N TYR A 686 10.17 -15.14 52.95
CA TYR A 686 10.75 -16.49 52.88
C TYR A 686 9.97 -17.71 53.41
N GLY A 687 9.86 -18.73 52.56
CA GLY A 687 9.58 -20.09 53.01
C GLY A 687 9.60 -21.10 51.86
N GLY A 688 10.71 -21.83 51.73
CA GLY A 688 10.85 -22.92 50.78
C GLY A 688 10.07 -24.18 51.18
N GLY A 689 9.96 -25.11 50.23
CA GLY A 689 9.43 -26.45 50.45
C GLY A 689 9.89 -27.43 49.37
N ARG A 690 10.81 -28.32 49.74
CA ARG A 690 11.19 -29.54 49.02
C ARG A 690 10.27 -30.70 49.41
N GLY A 691 10.15 -31.67 48.50
CA GLY A 691 9.66 -33.04 48.74
C GLY A 691 8.51 -33.38 47.79
N GLY A 692 8.51 -34.42 46.96
CA GLY A 692 9.28 -35.66 46.93
C GLY A 692 8.28 -36.83 46.88
N GLY A 693 8.41 -37.75 45.92
CA GLY A 693 7.87 -39.12 46.06
C GLY A 693 7.16 -39.75 44.84
N GLY A 694 7.71 -40.91 44.40
CA GLY A 694 7.03 -42.04 43.75
C GLY A 694 6.84 -41.95 42.23
N GLY A 695 7.26 -42.88 41.37
CA GLY A 695 7.57 -44.31 41.52
C GLY A 695 6.58 -45.15 40.70
N GLY A 696 7.00 -45.75 39.59
CA GLY A 696 6.17 -46.70 38.82
C GLY A 696 6.85 -47.22 37.54
N ARG A 697 7.15 -48.52 37.51
CA ARG A 697 7.85 -49.29 36.46
C ARG A 697 6.89 -49.88 35.42
N GLY A 698 7.44 -50.17 34.24
CA GLY A 698 6.98 -51.17 33.25
C GLY A 698 7.34 -50.70 31.84
N GLY A 699 8.18 -51.33 31.00
CA GLY A 699 8.56 -52.73 30.88
C GLY A 699 7.99 -53.29 29.58
N GLY A 700 8.75 -53.31 28.49
CA GLY A 700 8.34 -53.91 27.21
C GLY A 700 9.35 -53.74 26.08
N ARG A 701 10.05 -54.83 25.75
CA ARG A 701 11.10 -55.00 24.72
C ARG A 701 10.53 -55.33 23.33
N GLY A 702 11.34 -55.06 22.29
CA GLY A 702 11.42 -55.78 21.02
C GLY A 702 11.33 -54.84 19.81
N GLY A 703 12.27 -54.69 18.87
CA GLY A 703 13.44 -55.49 18.49
C GLY A 703 13.27 -56.05 17.07
N TYR A 704 14.29 -55.88 16.21
CA TYR A 704 14.47 -56.33 14.80
C TYR A 704 13.89 -55.41 13.71
N GLY A 705 14.58 -55.09 12.61
CA GLY A 705 15.87 -55.52 12.05
C GLY A 705 16.10 -54.79 10.72
N GLY A 706 17.37 -54.60 10.33
CA GLY A 706 17.77 -53.72 9.23
C GLY A 706 17.75 -54.32 7.82
N GLY A 707 18.20 -53.51 6.86
CA GLY A 707 18.52 -53.92 5.49
C GLY A 707 19.15 -52.79 4.68
N ARG A 708 20.44 -52.93 4.36
CA ARG A 708 21.15 -52.18 3.30
C ARG A 708 20.84 -52.81 1.93
N GLY A 709 20.93 -52.03 0.87
CA GLY A 709 21.15 -52.52 -0.50
C GLY A 709 20.89 -51.44 -1.54
N GLY A 710 21.92 -51.06 -2.30
CA GLY A 710 21.81 -50.06 -3.37
C GLY A 710 21.36 -50.65 -4.71
N TYR A 711 20.98 -49.75 -5.61
CA TYR A 711 21.45 -49.58 -6.99
C TYR A 711 21.23 -48.11 -7.38
#